data_AF-A0A9X7XZ00-F1
#
_entry.id   AF-A0A9X7XZ00-F1
#
_cell.length_a   1.000
_cell.length_b   1.000
_cell.length_c   1.000
_cell.angle_alpha   90.00
_cell.angle_beta   90.00
_cell.angle_gamma   90.00
#
_symmetry.space_group_name_H-M   'P 1'
#
loop_
_entity.id
_entity.type
_entity.pdbx_description
1 polymer ?
#
loop_
_entity_poly.entity_id
_entity_poly.type
_entity_poly.pdbx_seq_one_letter_code
_entity_poly.pdbx_strand_id
1 'polypeptide(L)'
;MTLRGKLNLPEFKVVFDGDNGKQYEGNTELEEKIINTLTHMAQISCEIAENDEKKAMDIFADIISMLYKLPMFVSYTPISEEESLKYIPTAFEYFFIYTVGRHVTDLSIDKNMSLEEIFKKLENFKYISLLRSLVRNYFSSIKDIYEALINTPADTRPGFNFTSLASHLQLTSLVSWLLQPHSIDLNYLRVASLLHDIGKLIDPRHHVTKAINILREVENNLESTNSCIKLDRVKDLVSSHHADFESIIQKADHLASSADRLTELVVKALDVVEGGKEVKECFNKSHEESYNCFDKLGKEKYEKASKEIYKFILSHVISEDIINNEEAKVFPFIPDRVEKNKRETQPGRLLGYIVYIDLPSIQNFITNFPKLRDMSFASMLVDFLVSVYSFMLLDTEFSKRTKSRLPAEALLSGYGGHSYIVIRKDIGNDSWDIKSIFKGIKLLENLDVKISVSVSDFAYDNYILNYNEVWDKIKEQFSERYLLDFNEEIYSVGLHRVCDNCGIRPASKLEEEFGEKLYLCKRCAEIRGLSSSKGFVSKVKSTYLLYIDNDVKKINPENAAKKLNINYTEYAMEFLAGYKKPEDTKYVSIVKADGNRGSIIFSASATFSDYVDKSFRLDYGVKKAFYDTLVELAKAETEDFPLTSRVLSGVLYLGGDDIAILLPSIIAIPFTVRLFEKAKELTGFTFKLGILSIKPDHPIQFAFQAVDELMEKSKIKPPKGAKDPSVYNKTSIACMVFSSTLASRAVVESEIKRYTDRKTPYLAVTNDIDKVKELLKVVNLYDFKNVIELYIKDDKKGVRDKMRDLEDAVGFAETTNGYTKALAYILRQIARGDRKEVLKKVVKDSESPLSGIPLYDYYFILKTFRVGVG
;
A
#
# COMPACT_ATOMS: atom_id res chain seq x y z
N MET A 1 -27.66 -15.21 -14.49
CA MET A 1 -26.61 -14.71 -13.59
C MET A 1 -25.72 -15.87 -13.26
N THR A 2 -24.46 -15.76 -13.63
CA THR A 2 -23.47 -16.84 -13.51
C THR A 2 -22.91 -16.85 -12.10
N LEU A 3 -22.79 -18.02 -11.48
CA LEU A 3 -22.19 -18.18 -10.16
C LEU A 3 -20.69 -17.92 -10.25
N ARG A 4 -20.31 -16.69 -9.90
CA ARG A 4 -18.94 -16.19 -9.99
C ARG A 4 -18.46 -15.77 -8.62
N GLY A 5 -17.65 -16.62 -8.00
CA GLY A 5 -17.08 -16.35 -6.68
C GLY A 5 -15.56 -16.24 -6.75
N LYS A 6 -14.99 -15.13 -6.29
CA LYS A 6 -13.54 -14.99 -6.10
C LYS A 6 -13.15 -15.41 -4.69
N LEU A 7 -12.15 -16.28 -4.54
CA LEU A 7 -11.56 -16.60 -3.25
C LEU A 7 -10.65 -15.45 -2.80
N ASN A 8 -11.08 -14.74 -1.77
CA ASN A 8 -10.41 -13.58 -1.23
C ASN A 8 -9.53 -13.96 -0.04
N LEU A 9 -8.25 -13.61 -0.12
CA LEU A 9 -7.23 -13.83 0.91
C LEU A 9 -6.77 -12.50 1.51
N PRO A 10 -6.38 -12.44 2.81
CA PRO A 10 -6.24 -13.55 3.77
C PRO A 10 -7.56 -13.96 4.48
N GLU A 11 -8.70 -13.35 4.17
CA GLU A 11 -9.99 -13.65 4.81
C GLU A 11 -10.44 -15.10 4.62
N PHE A 12 -9.93 -15.76 3.57
CA PHE A 12 -10.29 -17.11 3.17
C PHE A 12 -11.81 -17.26 3.03
N LYS A 13 -12.40 -16.33 2.28
CA LYS A 13 -13.83 -16.25 2.00
C LYS A 13 -14.05 -16.11 0.50
N VAL A 14 -15.06 -16.80 -0.04
CA VAL A 14 -15.46 -16.57 -1.42
C VAL A 14 -16.46 -15.40 -1.46
N VAL A 15 -16.16 -14.38 -2.26
CA VAL A 15 -17.05 -13.25 -2.50
C VAL A 15 -17.69 -13.43 -3.86
N PHE A 16 -19.02 -13.55 -3.89
CA PHE A 16 -19.77 -13.68 -5.14
C PHE A 16 -20.18 -12.31 -5.68
N ASP A 17 -20.36 -12.24 -7.00
CA ASP A 17 -20.94 -11.05 -7.63
C ASP A 17 -22.30 -10.70 -6.99
N GLY A 18 -22.50 -9.43 -6.63
CA GLY A 18 -23.68 -8.94 -5.91
C GLY A 18 -23.64 -9.02 -4.37
N ASP A 19 -22.77 -9.83 -3.74
CA ASP A 19 -22.78 -10.03 -2.26
C ASP A 19 -22.54 -8.74 -1.47
N ASN A 20 -21.80 -7.78 -2.05
CA ASN A 20 -21.47 -6.50 -1.41
C ASN A 20 -22.32 -5.34 -1.96
N GLY A 21 -23.49 -5.64 -2.54
CA GLY A 21 -24.34 -4.65 -3.21
C GLY A 21 -23.77 -4.11 -4.52
N LYS A 22 -22.64 -4.64 -4.98
CA LYS A 22 -22.03 -4.35 -6.28
C LYS A 22 -22.22 -5.55 -7.19
N GLN A 23 -23.03 -5.37 -8.22
CA GLN A 23 -23.24 -6.34 -9.29
C GLN A 23 -22.48 -5.86 -10.53
N TYR A 24 -21.67 -6.74 -11.11
CA TYR A 24 -20.88 -6.46 -12.31
C TYR A 24 -21.48 -7.10 -13.57
N GLU A 25 -21.96 -8.34 -13.48
CA GLU A 25 -22.59 -9.03 -14.62
C GLU A 25 -23.84 -8.27 -15.07
N GLY A 26 -23.85 -7.87 -16.35
CA GLY A 26 -24.91 -7.07 -16.95
C GLY A 26 -24.95 -5.60 -16.50
N ASN A 27 -23.92 -5.08 -15.83
CA ASN A 27 -23.89 -3.69 -15.37
C ASN A 27 -23.53 -2.73 -16.51
N THR A 28 -24.56 -2.10 -17.09
CA THR A 28 -24.42 -1.14 -18.20
C THR A 28 -23.67 0.14 -17.79
N GLU A 29 -23.79 0.58 -16.54
CA GLU A 29 -23.08 1.77 -16.03
C GLU A 29 -21.57 1.50 -15.96
N LEU A 30 -21.16 0.32 -15.50
CA LEU A 30 -19.76 -0.08 -15.50
C LEU A 30 -19.20 -0.19 -16.92
N GLU A 31 -19.97 -0.77 -17.84
CA GLU A 31 -19.58 -0.85 -19.24
C GLU A 31 -19.35 0.53 -19.87
N GLU A 32 -20.26 1.48 -19.64
CA GLU A 32 -20.12 2.86 -20.10
C GLU A 32 -18.88 3.53 -19.48
N LYS A 33 -18.64 3.32 -18.19
CA LYS A 33 -17.42 3.81 -17.52
C LYS A 33 -16.15 3.25 -18.15
N ILE A 34 -16.13 1.96 -18.52
CA ILE A 34 -14.99 1.32 -19.21
C ILE A 34 -14.76 2.00 -20.56
N ILE A 35 -15.81 2.10 -21.40
CA ILE A 35 -15.72 2.70 -22.73
C ILE A 35 -15.20 4.14 -22.64
N ASN A 36 -15.84 4.98 -21.83
CA ASN A 36 -15.48 6.39 -21.70
C ASN A 36 -14.05 6.57 -21.18
N THR A 37 -13.63 5.75 -20.20
CA THR A 37 -12.27 5.82 -19.65
C THR A 37 -11.23 5.41 -20.69
N LEU A 38 -11.46 4.33 -21.45
CA LEU A 38 -10.54 3.86 -22.49
C LEU A 38 -10.45 4.86 -23.66
N THR A 39 -11.58 5.43 -24.10
CA THR A 39 -11.60 6.48 -25.11
C THR A 39 -10.75 7.67 -24.65
N HIS A 40 -10.91 8.12 -23.41
CA HIS A 40 -10.15 9.26 -22.91
C HIS A 40 -8.65 8.97 -22.77
N MET A 41 -8.29 7.77 -22.32
CA MET A 41 -6.89 7.32 -22.28
C MET A 41 -6.24 7.35 -23.67
N ALA A 42 -6.96 6.90 -24.71
CA ALA A 42 -6.48 6.95 -26.08
C ALA A 42 -6.36 8.40 -26.61
N GLN A 43 -7.33 9.28 -26.31
CA GLN A 43 -7.26 10.70 -26.67
C GLN A 43 -6.04 11.40 -26.08
N ILE A 44 -5.81 11.22 -24.78
CA ILE A 44 -4.62 11.74 -24.09
C ILE A 44 -3.35 11.21 -24.75
N SER A 45 -3.32 9.91 -25.08
CA SER A 45 -2.16 9.29 -25.72
C SER A 45 -1.83 9.95 -27.06
N CYS A 46 -2.84 10.26 -27.87
CA CYS A 46 -2.67 10.98 -29.14
C CYS A 46 -2.16 12.41 -28.97
N GLU A 47 -2.70 13.15 -27.99
CA GLU A 47 -2.27 14.52 -27.74
C GLU A 47 -0.82 14.58 -27.25
N ILE A 48 -0.41 13.66 -26.36
CA ILE A 48 0.98 13.53 -25.90
C ILE A 48 1.90 13.15 -27.07
N ALA A 49 1.45 12.24 -27.93
CA ALA A 49 2.19 11.77 -29.09
C ALA A 49 2.26 12.78 -30.26
N GLU A 50 1.65 13.96 -30.12
CA GLU A 50 1.55 14.95 -31.20
C GLU A 50 0.90 14.37 -32.47
N ASN A 51 -0.10 13.50 -32.28
CA ASN A 51 -0.83 12.74 -33.31
C ASN A 51 -0.01 11.71 -34.11
N ASP A 52 1.18 11.32 -33.64
CA ASP A 52 1.92 10.16 -34.15
C ASP A 52 1.24 8.87 -33.66
N GLU A 53 0.55 8.15 -34.55
CA GLU A 53 -0.19 6.92 -34.22
C GLU A 53 0.67 5.88 -33.49
N LYS A 54 1.91 5.69 -33.92
CA LYS A 54 2.78 4.66 -33.35
C LYS A 54 3.15 5.03 -31.91
N LYS A 55 3.63 6.26 -31.68
CA LYS A 55 3.93 6.74 -30.33
C LYS A 55 2.69 6.78 -29.46
N ALA A 56 1.54 7.13 -30.02
CA ALA A 56 0.27 7.14 -29.30
C ALA A 56 -0.10 5.73 -28.83
N MET A 57 0.07 4.70 -29.66
CA MET A 57 -0.15 3.31 -29.25
C MET A 57 0.84 2.87 -28.15
N ASP A 58 2.10 3.31 -28.22
CA ASP A 58 3.12 3.03 -27.20
C ASP A 58 2.73 3.64 -25.84
N ILE A 59 2.29 4.91 -25.86
CA ILE A 59 1.79 5.62 -24.67
C ILE A 59 0.49 4.99 -24.15
N PHE A 60 -0.43 4.61 -25.06
CA PHE A 60 -1.71 4.02 -24.69
C PHE A 60 -1.55 2.69 -23.96
N ALA A 61 -0.60 1.85 -24.39
CA ALA A 61 -0.27 0.61 -23.68
C ALA A 61 0.21 0.87 -22.25
N ASP A 62 1.08 1.86 -22.05
CA ASP A 62 1.59 2.23 -20.72
C ASP A 62 0.48 2.87 -19.86
N ILE A 63 -0.40 3.71 -20.43
CA ILE A 63 -1.55 4.30 -19.73
C ILE A 63 -2.59 3.26 -19.32
N ILE A 64 -2.92 2.29 -20.18
CA ILE A 64 -3.82 1.17 -19.82
C ILE A 64 -3.22 0.36 -18.67
N SER A 65 -1.91 0.12 -18.66
CA SER A 65 -1.22 -0.58 -17.57
C SER A 65 -1.42 0.13 -16.22
N MET A 66 -1.59 1.46 -16.22
CA MET A 66 -1.86 2.26 -15.00
C MET A 66 -3.20 1.90 -14.36
N LEU A 67 -4.23 1.56 -15.16
CA LEU A 67 -5.53 1.11 -14.65
C LEU A 67 -5.38 -0.11 -13.74
N TYR A 68 -4.53 -1.05 -14.14
CA TYR A 68 -4.23 -2.26 -13.39
C TYR A 68 -3.25 -2.04 -12.22
N LYS A 69 -2.56 -0.89 -12.18
CA LYS A 69 -1.65 -0.47 -11.10
C LYS A 69 -2.18 0.73 -10.34
N LEU A 70 -3.51 0.88 -10.26
CA LEU A 70 -4.16 1.98 -9.55
C LEU A 70 -3.63 2.23 -8.12
N PRO A 71 -3.31 1.21 -7.29
CA PRO A 71 -2.79 1.43 -5.95
C PRO A 71 -1.49 2.23 -5.95
N MET A 72 -0.63 1.99 -6.94
CA MET A 72 0.62 2.75 -7.11
C MET A 72 0.34 4.18 -7.60
N PHE A 73 -0.66 4.36 -8.46
CA PHE A 73 -0.92 5.62 -9.14
C PHE A 73 -1.68 6.65 -8.30
N VAL A 74 -2.69 6.22 -7.55
CA VAL A 74 -3.45 7.11 -6.67
C VAL A 74 -2.79 7.08 -5.30
N SER A 75 -2.11 8.17 -4.94
CA SER A 75 -1.40 8.32 -3.66
C SER A 75 -2.27 7.92 -2.47
N TYR A 76 -3.40 8.57 -2.34
CA TYR A 76 -4.47 8.41 -1.35
C TYR A 76 -5.60 9.42 -1.62
N THR A 77 -5.33 10.47 -2.39
CA THR A 77 -6.34 11.45 -2.82
C THR A 77 -5.89 12.10 -4.14
N PRO A 78 -6.79 12.27 -5.13
CA PRO A 78 -6.47 12.94 -6.39
C PRO A 78 -6.14 14.43 -6.20
N ILE A 79 -5.37 15.01 -7.13
CA ILE A 79 -4.80 16.36 -7.04
C ILE A 79 -5.29 17.24 -8.22
N SER A 80 -5.66 18.49 -7.91
CA SER A 80 -6.11 19.55 -8.83
C SER A 80 -4.94 20.32 -9.44
N GLU A 81 -5.15 20.93 -10.61
CA GLU A 81 -4.14 21.65 -11.41
C GLU A 81 -4.01 23.15 -11.15
N GLU A 82 -5.01 23.80 -10.57
CA GLU A 82 -4.98 25.26 -10.34
C GLU A 82 -3.84 25.59 -9.34
N GLU A 83 -2.76 26.19 -9.87
CA GLU A 83 -1.51 26.66 -9.21
C GLU A 83 -0.45 25.60 -8.82
N SER A 84 -0.74 24.30 -8.92
CA SER A 84 0.08 23.21 -8.34
C SER A 84 1.01 22.46 -9.31
N LEU A 85 1.14 22.93 -10.56
CA LEU A 85 1.84 22.25 -11.68
C LEU A 85 3.28 21.79 -11.38
N LYS A 86 3.95 22.33 -10.35
CA LYS A 86 5.34 22.01 -10.02
C LYS A 86 5.55 20.88 -9.01
N TYR A 87 4.52 20.44 -8.26
CA TYR A 87 4.74 19.57 -7.11
C TYR A 87 4.19 18.16 -7.34
N ILE A 88 5.05 17.17 -7.18
CA ILE A 88 4.76 15.74 -7.29
C ILE A 88 4.95 15.14 -5.89
N PRO A 89 3.86 14.76 -5.17
CA PRO A 89 3.96 14.36 -3.78
C PRO A 89 4.31 12.88 -3.55
N THR A 90 4.34 12.04 -4.59
CA THR A 90 4.64 10.61 -4.47
C THR A 90 5.67 10.12 -5.47
N ALA A 91 6.40 9.07 -5.08
CA ALA A 91 7.38 8.42 -5.95
C ALA A 91 6.72 7.84 -7.21
N PHE A 92 5.59 7.14 -7.10
CA PHE A 92 4.99 6.44 -8.24
C PHE A 92 4.42 7.37 -9.31
N GLU A 93 4.04 8.59 -8.96
CA GLU A 93 3.69 9.56 -9.99
C GLU A 93 4.88 9.87 -10.91
N TYR A 94 6.11 9.89 -10.38
CA TYR A 94 7.33 9.96 -11.21
C TYR A 94 7.51 8.72 -12.10
N PHE A 95 7.15 7.53 -11.62
CA PHE A 95 7.18 6.30 -12.45
C PHE A 95 6.31 6.44 -13.69
N PHE A 96 5.07 6.92 -13.52
CA PHE A 96 4.16 7.09 -14.66
C PHE A 96 4.56 8.23 -15.59
N ILE A 97 5.06 9.34 -15.03
CA ILE A 97 5.66 10.41 -15.83
C ILE A 97 6.81 9.86 -16.67
N TYR A 98 7.64 8.99 -16.11
CA TYR A 98 8.73 8.35 -16.85
C TYR A 98 8.23 7.42 -17.94
N THR A 99 7.32 6.48 -17.63
CA THR A 99 6.85 5.47 -18.60
C THR A 99 6.15 6.11 -19.80
N VAL A 100 5.41 7.19 -19.59
CA VAL A 100 4.76 7.96 -20.66
C VAL A 100 5.76 8.90 -21.35
N GLY A 101 6.51 9.69 -20.58
CA GLY A 101 7.37 10.75 -21.09
C GLY A 101 8.55 10.25 -21.93
N ARG A 102 9.06 9.04 -21.67
CA ARG A 102 10.19 8.45 -22.40
C ARG A 102 9.93 8.21 -23.90
N HIS A 103 8.66 8.21 -24.32
CA HIS A 103 8.27 8.03 -25.72
C HIS A 103 8.34 9.32 -26.55
N VAL A 104 8.36 10.48 -25.89
CA VAL A 104 8.32 11.81 -26.54
C VAL A 104 9.44 12.74 -26.07
N THR A 105 10.15 12.39 -25.00
CA THR A 105 11.25 13.17 -24.43
C THR A 105 12.37 12.23 -24.00
N ASP A 106 13.63 12.64 -24.16
CA ASP A 106 14.78 11.84 -23.70
C ASP A 106 14.90 11.91 -22.16
N LEU A 107 14.38 10.86 -21.52
CA LEU A 107 14.45 10.66 -20.08
C LEU A 107 15.51 9.61 -19.68
N SER A 108 16.47 9.31 -20.56
CA SER A 108 17.58 8.41 -20.23
C SER A 108 18.40 8.95 -19.05
N ILE A 109 18.88 8.03 -18.22
CA ILE A 109 19.70 8.37 -17.04
C ILE A 109 21.12 7.80 -17.13
N ASP A 110 22.06 8.50 -16.49
CA ASP A 110 23.46 8.09 -16.37
C ASP A 110 23.81 7.88 -14.89
N LYS A 111 24.80 7.01 -14.62
CA LYS A 111 25.26 6.69 -13.25
C LYS A 111 25.86 7.90 -12.51
N ASN A 112 26.33 8.92 -13.24
CA ASN A 112 26.91 10.13 -12.66
C ASN A 112 25.90 11.26 -12.45
N MET A 113 24.65 11.08 -12.92
CA MET A 113 23.60 12.07 -12.80
C MET A 113 23.21 12.26 -11.34
N SER A 114 23.07 13.51 -10.91
CA SER A 114 22.60 13.87 -9.58
C SER A 114 21.09 13.62 -9.44
N LEU A 115 20.63 13.49 -8.19
CA LEU A 115 19.22 13.30 -7.91
C LEU A 115 18.38 14.52 -8.36
N GLU A 116 18.93 15.72 -8.21
CA GLU A 116 18.30 16.96 -8.68
C GLU A 116 18.10 16.98 -10.21
N GLU A 117 19.10 16.56 -10.98
CA GLU A 117 18.99 16.48 -12.45
C GLU A 117 17.92 15.48 -12.89
N ILE A 118 17.85 14.32 -12.24
CA ILE A 118 16.83 13.29 -12.54
C ILE A 118 15.43 13.86 -12.27
N PHE A 119 15.22 14.49 -11.11
CA PHE A 119 13.93 15.10 -10.81
C PHE A 119 13.57 16.21 -11.78
N LYS A 120 14.51 17.10 -12.13
CA LYS A 120 14.29 18.16 -13.12
C LYS A 120 13.90 17.58 -14.48
N LYS A 121 14.55 16.50 -14.94
CA LYS A 121 14.18 15.84 -16.21
C LYS A 121 12.71 15.40 -16.20
N LEU A 122 12.26 14.78 -15.11
CA LEU A 122 10.88 14.30 -14.98
C LEU A 122 9.88 15.45 -14.81
N GLU A 123 10.20 16.45 -13.97
CA GLU A 123 9.34 17.61 -13.68
C GLU A 123 9.18 18.56 -14.87
N ASN A 124 10.14 18.56 -15.81
CA ASN A 124 10.07 19.35 -17.04
C ASN A 124 9.22 18.70 -18.15
N PHE A 125 8.62 17.53 -17.90
CA PHE A 125 7.73 16.89 -18.87
C PHE A 125 6.48 17.76 -19.13
N LYS A 126 6.34 18.25 -20.36
CA LYS A 126 5.32 19.28 -20.69
C LYS A 126 3.86 18.82 -20.57
N TYR A 127 3.60 17.51 -20.54
CA TYR A 127 2.25 16.94 -20.50
C TYR A 127 1.82 16.38 -19.12
N ILE A 128 2.50 16.76 -18.03
CA ILE A 128 2.13 16.33 -16.66
C ILE A 128 0.66 16.69 -16.35
N SER A 129 0.21 17.88 -16.71
CA SER A 129 -1.19 18.30 -16.51
C SER A 129 -2.16 17.36 -17.22
N LEU A 130 -1.92 17.12 -18.50
CA LEU A 130 -2.77 16.24 -19.31
C LEU A 130 -2.84 14.82 -18.72
N LEU A 131 -1.71 14.26 -18.27
CA LEU A 131 -1.71 12.96 -17.58
C LEU A 131 -2.50 12.97 -16.27
N ARG A 132 -2.42 14.04 -15.48
CA ARG A 132 -3.21 14.22 -14.24
C ARG A 132 -4.69 14.40 -14.51
N SER A 133 -5.06 14.98 -15.66
CA SER A 133 -6.45 15.17 -16.06
C SER A 133 -7.21 13.84 -16.17
N LEU A 134 -6.52 12.75 -16.54
CA LEU A 134 -7.06 11.39 -16.53
C LEU A 134 -7.56 11.01 -15.13
N VAL A 135 -6.72 11.17 -14.11
CA VAL A 135 -7.09 10.86 -12.72
C VAL A 135 -8.22 11.75 -12.26
N ARG A 136 -8.12 13.06 -12.50
CA ARG A 136 -9.13 14.01 -12.03
C ARG A 136 -10.50 13.74 -12.63
N ASN A 137 -10.57 13.64 -13.94
CA ASN A 137 -11.85 13.61 -14.65
C ASN A 137 -12.52 12.24 -14.53
N TYR A 138 -11.72 11.17 -14.42
CA TYR A 138 -12.19 9.79 -14.39
C TYR A 138 -11.91 9.08 -13.08
N PHE A 139 -11.62 9.79 -11.98
CA PHE A 139 -11.23 9.19 -10.70
C PHE A 139 -12.21 8.10 -10.24
N SER A 140 -13.50 8.45 -10.20
CA SER A 140 -14.56 7.55 -9.77
C SER A 140 -14.71 6.36 -10.73
N SER A 141 -14.66 6.61 -12.04
CA SER A 141 -14.74 5.55 -13.06
C SER A 141 -13.56 4.59 -12.97
N ILE A 142 -12.33 5.10 -12.87
CA ILE A 142 -11.11 4.31 -12.70
C ILE A 142 -11.18 3.48 -11.42
N LYS A 143 -11.67 4.07 -10.32
CA LYS A 143 -11.89 3.36 -9.04
C LYS A 143 -12.85 2.19 -9.21
N ASP A 144 -14.01 2.43 -9.84
CA ASP A 144 -15.04 1.40 -10.03
C ASP A 144 -14.56 0.28 -10.97
N ILE A 145 -13.88 0.62 -12.06
CA ILE A 145 -13.30 -0.35 -12.99
C ILE A 145 -12.23 -1.19 -12.28
N TYR A 146 -11.32 -0.55 -11.53
CA TYR A 146 -10.29 -1.26 -10.79
C TYR A 146 -10.88 -2.20 -9.74
N GLU A 147 -11.88 -1.75 -8.98
CA GLU A 147 -12.58 -2.61 -8.02
C GLU A 147 -13.27 -3.81 -8.71
N ALA A 148 -13.85 -3.61 -9.89
CA ALA A 148 -14.41 -4.71 -10.67
C ALA A 148 -13.33 -5.69 -11.14
N LEU A 149 -12.18 -5.19 -11.60
CA LEU A 149 -11.04 -6.01 -12.06
C LEU A 149 -10.45 -6.87 -10.94
N ILE A 150 -10.23 -6.31 -9.74
CA ILE A 150 -9.65 -7.07 -8.62
C ILE A 150 -10.64 -8.05 -8.00
N ASN A 151 -11.94 -7.80 -8.06
CA ASN A 151 -12.97 -8.70 -7.52
C ASN A 151 -13.43 -9.75 -8.54
N THR A 152 -13.02 -9.63 -9.79
CA THR A 152 -13.28 -10.61 -10.84
C THR A 152 -12.19 -11.66 -10.86
N PRO A 153 -12.52 -12.96 -10.69
CA PRO A 153 -11.51 -14.00 -10.86
C PRO A 153 -11.18 -14.16 -12.35
N ALA A 154 -9.93 -14.51 -12.67
CA ALA A 154 -9.52 -14.80 -14.04
C ALA A 154 -10.23 -16.05 -14.61
N ASP A 155 -10.54 -17.00 -13.72
CA ASP A 155 -11.29 -18.22 -13.98
C ASP A 155 -12.31 -18.45 -12.86
N THR A 156 -13.55 -18.73 -13.22
CA THR A 156 -14.68 -18.85 -12.30
C THR A 156 -14.83 -20.24 -11.69
N ARG A 157 -13.93 -21.19 -11.95
CA ARG A 157 -14.04 -22.55 -11.41
C ARG A 157 -13.36 -22.66 -10.04
N PRO A 158 -13.91 -23.44 -9.08
CA PRO A 158 -13.30 -23.66 -7.78
C PRO A 158 -11.85 -24.15 -7.86
N GLY A 159 -10.93 -23.46 -7.19
CA GLY A 159 -9.50 -23.78 -7.25
C GLY A 159 -8.72 -23.06 -8.34
N PHE A 160 -9.38 -22.39 -9.29
CA PHE A 160 -8.75 -21.41 -10.20
C PHE A 160 -9.16 -19.97 -9.90
N ASN A 161 -10.11 -19.78 -8.97
CA ASN A 161 -10.77 -18.52 -8.67
C ASN A 161 -10.08 -17.65 -7.61
N PHE A 162 -8.80 -17.87 -7.34
CA PHE A 162 -8.02 -17.11 -6.34
C PHE A 162 -7.15 -16.00 -6.95
N THR A 163 -6.97 -15.98 -8.28
CA THR A 163 -6.29 -14.90 -9.00
C THR A 163 -7.29 -13.95 -9.66
N SER A 164 -7.01 -12.65 -9.66
CA SER A 164 -7.86 -11.64 -10.28
C SER A 164 -7.62 -11.54 -11.78
N LEU A 165 -8.63 -11.02 -12.46
CA LEU A 165 -8.52 -10.60 -13.86
C LEU A 165 -7.46 -9.51 -14.05
N ALA A 166 -7.26 -8.61 -13.08
CA ALA A 166 -6.22 -7.59 -13.15
C ALA A 166 -4.81 -8.20 -13.25
N SER A 167 -4.48 -9.10 -12.33
CA SER A 167 -3.17 -9.78 -12.29
C SER A 167 -2.92 -10.62 -13.55
N HIS A 168 -3.96 -11.33 -14.00
CA HIS A 168 -3.90 -12.16 -15.20
C HIS A 168 -3.62 -11.33 -16.47
N LEU A 169 -4.37 -10.26 -16.70
CA LEU A 169 -4.19 -9.39 -17.88
C LEU A 169 -2.78 -8.76 -17.92
N GLN A 170 -2.26 -8.34 -16.76
CA GLN A 170 -0.89 -7.83 -16.65
C GLN A 170 0.16 -8.89 -16.96
N LEU A 171 -0.01 -10.10 -16.43
CA LEU A 171 0.91 -11.22 -16.69
C LEU A 171 0.88 -11.61 -18.17
N THR A 172 -0.30 -11.71 -18.79
CA THR A 172 -0.46 -12.00 -20.22
C THR A 172 0.24 -10.94 -21.07
N SER A 173 0.09 -9.64 -20.75
CA SER A 173 0.81 -8.57 -21.46
C SER A 173 2.33 -8.68 -21.31
N LEU A 174 2.80 -8.94 -20.08
CA LEU A 174 4.22 -9.09 -19.81
C LEU A 174 4.83 -10.28 -20.57
N VAL A 175 4.13 -11.42 -20.59
CA VAL A 175 4.57 -12.62 -21.31
C VAL A 175 4.53 -12.41 -22.82
N SER A 176 3.52 -11.70 -23.36
CA SER A 176 3.48 -11.29 -24.76
C SER A 176 4.73 -10.50 -25.16
N TRP A 177 5.20 -9.59 -24.29
CA TRP A 177 6.45 -8.85 -24.50
C TRP A 177 7.71 -9.74 -24.40
N LEU A 178 7.74 -10.69 -23.46
CA LEU A 178 8.83 -11.65 -23.29
C LEU A 178 8.97 -12.61 -24.49
N LEU A 179 7.86 -13.01 -25.11
CA LEU A 179 7.83 -13.95 -26.25
C LEU A 179 8.36 -13.35 -27.55
N GLN A 180 8.62 -12.05 -27.61
CA GLN A 180 9.00 -11.32 -28.83
C GLN A 180 10.45 -10.81 -28.78
N PRO A 181 11.46 -11.71 -28.78
CA PRO A 181 12.87 -11.32 -28.75
C PRO A 181 13.21 -10.46 -29.97
N HIS A 182 14.02 -9.41 -29.77
CA HIS A 182 14.47 -8.48 -30.81
C HIS A 182 13.40 -7.70 -31.61
N SER A 183 12.11 -7.85 -31.30
CA SER A 183 11.03 -7.11 -31.97
C SER A 183 11.04 -5.62 -31.60
N ILE A 184 10.76 -4.76 -32.57
CA ILE A 184 10.49 -3.33 -32.35
C ILE A 184 9.07 -3.26 -31.81
N ASP A 185 8.98 -3.19 -30.49
CA ASP A 185 7.80 -2.86 -29.67
C ASP A 185 6.43 -3.01 -30.37
N LEU A 186 5.78 -4.15 -30.15
CA LEU A 186 4.43 -4.43 -30.66
C LEU A 186 3.41 -3.95 -29.63
N ASN A 187 3.35 -2.65 -29.34
CA ASN A 187 2.44 -2.12 -28.31
C ASN A 187 0.96 -2.44 -28.61
N TYR A 188 0.59 -2.67 -29.87
CA TYR A 188 -0.71 -3.28 -30.23
C TYR A 188 -0.95 -4.67 -29.60
N LEU A 189 0.08 -5.54 -29.49
CA LEU A 189 -0.02 -6.83 -28.77
C LEU A 189 -0.19 -6.61 -27.27
N ARG A 190 0.48 -5.61 -26.68
CA ARG A 190 0.33 -5.27 -25.26
C ARG A 190 -1.09 -4.76 -24.98
N VAL A 191 -1.58 -3.81 -25.77
CA VAL A 191 -2.96 -3.32 -25.66
C VAL A 191 -3.97 -4.46 -25.84
N ALA A 192 -3.79 -5.31 -26.86
CA ALA A 192 -4.66 -6.47 -27.06
C ALA A 192 -4.59 -7.43 -25.85
N SER A 193 -3.41 -7.74 -25.33
CA SER A 193 -3.24 -8.60 -24.14
C SER A 193 -3.89 -8.00 -22.89
N LEU A 194 -3.78 -6.69 -22.69
CA LEU A 194 -4.37 -5.98 -21.56
C LEU A 194 -5.90 -5.86 -21.67
N LEU A 195 -6.50 -6.05 -22.85
CA LEU A 195 -7.94 -5.84 -23.07
C LEU A 195 -8.70 -7.09 -23.55
N HIS A 196 -8.01 -8.18 -23.93
CA HIS A 196 -8.64 -9.33 -24.60
C HIS A 196 -9.80 -9.94 -23.81
N ASP A 197 -9.68 -9.88 -22.49
CA ASP A 197 -10.55 -10.54 -21.54
C ASP A 197 -11.41 -9.55 -20.72
N ILE A 198 -11.39 -8.26 -21.07
CA ILE A 198 -12.12 -7.20 -20.35
C ILE A 198 -13.64 -7.44 -20.34
N GLY A 199 -14.15 -8.15 -21.34
CA GLY A 199 -15.56 -8.54 -21.44
C GLY A 199 -16.04 -9.43 -20.28
N LYS A 200 -15.14 -10.13 -19.57
CA LYS A 200 -15.47 -10.94 -18.39
C LYS A 200 -16.05 -10.12 -17.24
N LEU A 201 -15.84 -8.80 -17.23
CA LEU A 201 -16.45 -7.91 -16.26
C LEU A 201 -17.98 -7.83 -16.43
N ILE A 202 -18.47 -7.90 -17.68
CA ILE A 202 -19.87 -7.62 -18.02
C ILE A 202 -20.62 -8.89 -18.45
N ASP A 203 -20.02 -9.70 -19.32
CA ASP A 203 -20.58 -10.98 -19.79
C ASP A 203 -19.49 -12.07 -19.81
N PRO A 204 -19.31 -12.82 -18.72
CA PRO A 204 -18.30 -13.88 -18.63
C PRO A 204 -18.46 -14.99 -19.69
N ARG A 205 -19.70 -15.33 -20.05
CA ARG A 205 -20.00 -16.43 -20.97
C ARG A 205 -19.61 -16.08 -22.41
N HIS A 206 -19.87 -14.84 -22.82
CA HIS A 206 -19.54 -14.32 -24.15
C HIS A 206 -18.47 -13.22 -24.10
N HIS A 207 -17.49 -13.36 -23.21
CA HIS A 207 -16.52 -12.30 -22.89
C HIS A 207 -15.74 -11.81 -24.11
N VAL A 208 -15.40 -12.68 -25.06
CA VAL A 208 -14.70 -12.32 -26.31
C VAL A 208 -15.55 -11.38 -27.14
N THR A 209 -16.80 -11.77 -27.42
CA THR A 209 -17.77 -10.94 -28.16
C THR A 209 -17.99 -9.63 -27.44
N LYS A 210 -18.09 -9.66 -26.10
CA LYS A 210 -18.29 -8.47 -25.29
C LYS A 210 -17.08 -7.54 -25.32
N ALA A 211 -15.85 -8.06 -25.26
CA ALA A 211 -14.63 -7.28 -25.39
C ALA A 211 -14.54 -6.60 -26.77
N ILE A 212 -14.87 -7.31 -27.85
CA ILE A 212 -14.93 -6.75 -29.21
C ILE A 212 -15.96 -5.62 -29.30
N ASN A 213 -17.14 -5.80 -28.71
CA ASN A 213 -18.18 -4.76 -28.70
C ASN A 213 -17.71 -3.50 -27.94
N ILE A 214 -17.08 -3.67 -26.78
CA ILE A 214 -16.48 -2.54 -26.03
C ILE A 214 -15.44 -1.82 -26.91
N LEU A 215 -14.54 -2.56 -27.57
CA LEU A 215 -13.51 -1.96 -28.43
C LEU A 215 -14.10 -1.24 -29.66
N ARG A 216 -15.19 -1.75 -30.23
CA ARG A 216 -15.93 -1.07 -31.32
C ARG A 216 -16.53 0.25 -30.86
N GLU A 217 -17.14 0.28 -29.68
CA GLU A 217 -17.68 1.54 -29.13
C GLU A 217 -16.58 2.54 -28.80
N VAL A 218 -15.44 2.07 -28.26
CA VAL A 218 -14.26 2.93 -28.05
C VAL A 218 -13.79 3.53 -29.37
N GLU A 219 -13.69 2.72 -30.44
CA GLU A 219 -13.27 3.18 -31.76
C GLU A 219 -14.26 4.17 -32.39
N ASN A 220 -15.56 3.91 -32.33
CA ASN A 220 -16.60 4.85 -32.79
C ASN A 220 -16.44 6.22 -32.10
N ASN A 221 -16.20 6.21 -30.79
CA ASN A 221 -15.96 7.43 -30.01
C ASN A 221 -14.64 8.13 -30.44
N LEU A 222 -13.60 7.37 -30.76
CA LEU A 222 -12.33 7.91 -31.26
C LEU A 222 -12.46 8.53 -32.66
N GLU A 223 -13.23 7.90 -33.56
CA GLU A 223 -13.54 8.45 -34.89
C GLU A 223 -14.31 9.77 -34.78
N SER A 224 -15.32 9.82 -33.91
CA SER A 224 -16.11 11.04 -33.68
C SER A 224 -15.28 12.21 -33.12
N THR A 225 -14.14 11.91 -32.47
CA THR A 225 -13.24 12.90 -31.88
C THR A 225 -11.95 13.10 -32.68
N ASN A 226 -11.86 12.51 -33.88
CA ASN A 226 -10.70 12.58 -34.79
C ASN A 226 -9.37 12.20 -34.10
N SER A 227 -9.40 11.15 -33.26
CA SER A 227 -8.21 10.64 -32.58
C SER A 227 -7.28 9.91 -33.55
N CYS A 228 -5.98 9.95 -33.27
CA CYS A 228 -4.93 9.37 -34.12
C CYS A 228 -4.79 7.84 -34.01
N ILE A 229 -5.33 7.20 -32.96
CA ILE A 229 -5.21 5.76 -32.71
C ILE A 229 -6.26 4.97 -33.50
N LYS A 230 -5.82 3.89 -34.15
CA LYS A 230 -6.69 2.90 -34.80
C LYS A 230 -6.65 1.57 -34.06
N LEU A 231 -7.83 0.98 -33.80
CA LEU A 231 -7.95 -0.24 -33.01
C LEU A 231 -8.18 -1.51 -33.85
N ASP A 232 -8.28 -1.42 -35.18
CA ASP A 232 -8.44 -2.56 -36.10
C ASP A 232 -7.54 -3.74 -35.75
N ARG A 233 -6.23 -3.50 -35.71
CA ARG A 233 -5.25 -4.55 -35.40
C ARG A 233 -5.43 -5.12 -33.99
N VAL A 234 -5.82 -4.30 -33.01
CA VAL A 234 -6.09 -4.74 -31.64
C VAL A 234 -7.32 -5.65 -31.62
N LYS A 235 -8.41 -5.26 -32.29
CA LYS A 235 -9.63 -6.07 -32.40
C LYS A 235 -9.37 -7.41 -33.08
N ASP A 236 -8.56 -7.44 -34.15
CA ASP A 236 -8.21 -8.68 -34.85
C ASP A 236 -7.43 -9.64 -33.94
N LEU A 237 -6.48 -9.10 -33.19
CA LEU A 237 -5.69 -9.83 -32.21
C LEU A 237 -6.55 -10.35 -31.04
N VAL A 238 -7.48 -9.53 -30.54
CA VAL A 238 -8.46 -9.94 -29.52
C VAL A 238 -9.44 -10.96 -30.07
N SER A 239 -9.86 -10.87 -31.33
CA SER A 239 -10.79 -11.85 -31.91
C SER A 239 -10.15 -13.22 -32.13
N SER A 240 -8.84 -13.25 -32.38
CA SER A 240 -8.10 -14.46 -32.73
C SER A 240 -7.48 -15.21 -31.54
N HIS A 241 -7.62 -14.73 -30.30
CA HIS A 241 -6.96 -15.40 -29.16
C HIS A 241 -7.54 -16.78 -28.80
N HIS A 242 -8.74 -17.12 -29.30
CA HIS A 242 -9.31 -18.48 -29.27
C HIS A 242 -9.37 -19.15 -30.65
N ALA A 243 -8.74 -18.58 -31.67
CA ALA A 243 -8.73 -19.18 -33.00
C ALA A 243 -7.87 -20.46 -33.05
N ASP A 244 -8.09 -21.26 -34.10
CA ASP A 244 -7.36 -22.50 -34.35
C ASP A 244 -5.88 -22.29 -34.73
N PHE A 245 -5.47 -21.05 -35.02
CA PHE A 245 -4.09 -20.70 -35.38
C PHE A 245 -3.35 -20.09 -34.18
N GLU A 246 -2.20 -20.67 -33.82
CA GLU A 246 -1.39 -20.23 -32.68
C GLU A 246 -0.90 -18.78 -32.86
N SER A 247 -1.53 -17.84 -32.15
CA SER A 247 -1.09 -16.44 -32.08
C SER A 247 -0.18 -16.19 -30.86
N ILE A 248 0.60 -15.12 -30.88
CA ILE A 248 1.48 -14.74 -29.75
C ILE A 248 0.65 -14.50 -28.48
N ILE A 249 -0.52 -13.87 -28.61
CA ILE A 249 -1.41 -13.59 -27.49
C ILE A 249 -1.97 -14.89 -26.92
N GLN A 250 -2.41 -15.82 -27.78
CA GLN A 250 -2.89 -17.13 -27.33
C GLN A 250 -1.78 -17.88 -26.58
N LYS A 251 -0.54 -17.87 -27.08
CA LYS A 251 0.60 -18.46 -26.36
C LYS A 251 0.88 -17.78 -25.02
N ALA A 252 0.79 -16.46 -24.97
CA ALA A 252 0.99 -15.69 -23.74
C ALA A 252 -0.11 -15.97 -22.71
N ASP A 253 -1.38 -15.97 -23.12
CA ASP A 253 -2.52 -16.33 -22.27
C ASP A 253 -2.38 -17.78 -21.78
N HIS A 254 -2.01 -18.73 -22.64
CA HIS A 254 -1.78 -20.11 -22.21
C HIS A 254 -0.69 -20.22 -21.13
N LEU A 255 0.43 -19.51 -21.27
CA LEU A 255 1.51 -19.49 -20.27
C LEU A 255 1.06 -18.81 -18.96
N ALA A 256 0.39 -17.66 -19.04
CA ALA A 256 -0.14 -16.94 -17.89
C ALA A 256 -1.20 -17.77 -17.15
N SER A 257 -2.18 -18.30 -17.89
CA SER A 257 -3.21 -19.20 -17.39
C SER A 257 -2.61 -20.47 -16.76
N SER A 258 -1.55 -21.04 -17.33
CA SER A 258 -0.89 -22.23 -16.76
C SER A 258 -0.21 -21.90 -15.42
N ALA A 259 0.41 -20.72 -15.33
CA ALA A 259 1.02 -20.22 -14.10
C ALA A 259 -0.02 -19.94 -13.01
N ASP A 260 -1.20 -19.42 -13.38
CA ASP A 260 -2.27 -19.08 -12.45
C ASP A 260 -3.06 -20.30 -11.96
N ARG A 261 -3.35 -21.25 -12.85
CA ARG A 261 -4.32 -22.33 -12.59
C ARG A 261 -3.71 -23.53 -11.87
N LEU A 262 -2.41 -23.78 -12.00
CA LEU A 262 -1.75 -24.97 -11.43
C LEU A 262 -2.55 -26.27 -11.71
N THR A 263 -3.06 -26.42 -12.93
CA THR A 263 -4.15 -27.36 -13.30
C THR A 263 -3.95 -28.79 -12.83
N GLU A 264 -2.74 -29.33 -12.93
CA GLU A 264 -2.40 -30.66 -12.42
C GLU A 264 -2.69 -30.84 -10.92
N LEU A 265 -2.44 -29.82 -10.09
CA LEU A 265 -2.74 -29.87 -8.65
C LEU A 265 -4.25 -29.82 -8.42
N VAL A 266 -4.97 -28.98 -9.18
CA VAL A 266 -6.43 -28.91 -9.10
C VAL A 266 -7.06 -30.24 -9.51
N VAL A 267 -6.63 -30.85 -10.61
CA VAL A 267 -7.14 -32.16 -11.06
C VAL A 267 -6.91 -33.23 -10.00
N LYS A 268 -5.73 -33.26 -9.36
CA LYS A 268 -5.48 -34.14 -8.21
C LYS A 268 -6.41 -33.85 -7.03
N ALA A 269 -6.64 -32.56 -6.73
CA ALA A 269 -7.54 -32.16 -5.65
C ALA A 269 -8.98 -32.63 -5.90
N LEU A 270 -9.47 -32.61 -7.14
CA LEU A 270 -10.80 -33.09 -7.52
C LEU A 270 -11.04 -34.57 -7.15
N ASP A 271 -9.97 -35.37 -7.05
CA ASP A 271 -10.04 -36.79 -6.69
C ASP A 271 -9.82 -37.05 -5.20
N VAL A 272 -9.13 -36.14 -4.50
CA VAL A 272 -8.63 -36.39 -3.14
C VAL A 272 -9.48 -35.67 -2.09
N VAL A 273 -9.79 -34.39 -2.28
CA VAL A 273 -10.53 -33.59 -1.29
C VAL A 273 -12.04 -33.71 -1.45
N GLU A 274 -12.79 -33.60 -0.36
CA GLU A 274 -14.25 -33.82 -0.36
C GLU A 274 -14.97 -32.82 -1.26
N GLY A 275 -14.72 -31.52 -1.08
CA GLY A 275 -15.27 -30.47 -1.92
C GLY A 275 -14.83 -30.59 -3.39
N GLY A 276 -13.65 -31.16 -3.66
CA GLY A 276 -13.19 -31.47 -5.01
C GLY A 276 -14.04 -32.55 -5.69
N LYS A 277 -14.33 -33.64 -4.97
CA LYS A 277 -15.21 -34.72 -5.46
C LYS A 277 -16.63 -34.21 -5.74
N GLU A 278 -17.14 -33.31 -4.90
CA GLU A 278 -18.46 -32.70 -5.07
C GLU A 278 -18.59 -31.89 -6.37
N VAL A 279 -17.50 -31.27 -6.84
CA VAL A 279 -17.51 -30.42 -8.04
C VAL A 279 -16.94 -31.07 -9.28
N LYS A 280 -16.31 -32.25 -9.15
CA LYS A 280 -15.62 -32.97 -10.23
C LYS A 280 -16.48 -33.18 -11.48
N GLU A 281 -17.76 -33.49 -11.31
CA GLU A 281 -18.67 -33.67 -12.46
C GLU A 281 -18.78 -32.39 -13.31
N CYS A 282 -18.84 -31.22 -12.67
CA CYS A 282 -18.94 -29.93 -13.37
C CYS A 282 -17.66 -29.59 -14.17
N PHE A 283 -16.49 -30.06 -13.72
CA PHE A 283 -15.23 -29.90 -14.45
C PHE A 283 -15.16 -30.73 -15.74
N ASN A 284 -15.87 -31.86 -15.78
CA ASN A 284 -15.85 -32.79 -16.93
C ASN A 284 -16.87 -32.45 -18.02
N LYS A 285 -17.70 -31.40 -17.81
CA LYS A 285 -18.71 -30.96 -18.77
C LYS A 285 -18.13 -29.98 -19.79
N SER A 286 -18.84 -29.79 -20.90
CA SER A 286 -18.51 -28.73 -21.87
C SER A 286 -18.64 -27.33 -21.24
N HIS A 287 -18.07 -26.29 -21.88
CA HIS A 287 -17.97 -24.95 -21.30
C HIS A 287 -19.31 -24.39 -20.77
N GLU A 288 -20.37 -24.40 -21.58
CA GLU A 288 -21.71 -23.94 -21.19
C GLU A 288 -22.36 -24.83 -20.12
N GLU A 289 -22.23 -26.14 -20.26
CA GLU A 289 -22.78 -27.10 -19.30
C GLU A 289 -22.08 -27.01 -17.93
N SER A 290 -20.80 -26.67 -17.92
CA SER A 290 -19.99 -26.47 -16.72
C SER A 290 -20.51 -25.29 -15.90
N TYR A 291 -20.75 -24.13 -16.53
CA TYR A 291 -21.37 -22.97 -15.87
C TYR A 291 -22.72 -23.31 -15.25
N ASN A 292 -23.61 -23.92 -16.04
CA ASN A 292 -24.94 -24.30 -15.57
C ASN A 292 -24.88 -25.36 -14.44
N CYS A 293 -23.82 -26.18 -14.40
CA CYS A 293 -23.60 -27.16 -13.34
C CYS A 293 -23.18 -26.48 -12.03
N PHE A 294 -22.24 -25.53 -12.08
CA PHE A 294 -21.85 -24.74 -10.90
C PHE A 294 -23.00 -23.90 -10.36
N ASP A 295 -23.80 -23.28 -11.24
CA ASP A 295 -25.00 -22.51 -10.85
C ASP A 295 -25.97 -23.38 -10.03
N LYS A 296 -26.15 -24.66 -10.43
CA LYS A 296 -27.03 -25.62 -9.75
C LYS A 296 -26.45 -26.18 -8.44
N LEU A 297 -25.12 -26.23 -8.30
CA LEU A 297 -24.46 -26.71 -7.07
C LEU A 297 -24.71 -25.77 -5.88
N GLY A 298 -24.83 -24.47 -6.15
CA GLY A 298 -25.06 -23.44 -5.13
C GLY A 298 -23.79 -22.90 -4.47
N LYS A 299 -23.93 -21.73 -3.82
CA LYS A 299 -22.83 -20.96 -3.20
C LYS A 299 -22.05 -21.74 -2.16
N GLU A 300 -22.74 -22.50 -1.30
CA GLU A 300 -22.11 -23.21 -0.17
C GLU A 300 -21.12 -24.28 -0.62
N LYS A 301 -21.52 -25.16 -1.56
CA LYS A 301 -20.65 -26.19 -2.12
C LYS A 301 -19.50 -25.60 -2.93
N TYR A 302 -19.78 -24.57 -3.72
CA TYR A 302 -18.76 -23.84 -4.47
C TYR A 302 -17.69 -23.24 -3.54
N GLU A 303 -18.12 -22.61 -2.44
CA GLU A 303 -17.22 -22.00 -1.47
C GLU A 303 -16.39 -23.06 -0.73
N LYS A 304 -17.02 -24.15 -0.28
CA LYS A 304 -16.33 -25.29 0.33
C LYS A 304 -15.24 -25.86 -0.60
N ALA A 305 -15.60 -26.15 -1.85
CA ALA A 305 -14.68 -26.67 -2.85
C ALA A 305 -13.51 -25.71 -3.12
N SER A 306 -13.79 -24.41 -3.28
CA SER A 306 -12.75 -23.40 -3.51
C SER A 306 -11.71 -23.36 -2.38
N LYS A 307 -12.18 -23.40 -1.12
CA LYS A 307 -11.32 -23.37 0.07
C LYS A 307 -10.48 -24.64 0.21
N GLU A 308 -11.10 -25.81 0.10
CA GLU A 308 -10.41 -27.09 0.26
C GLU A 308 -9.38 -27.34 -0.85
N ILE A 309 -9.73 -27.04 -2.11
CA ILE A 309 -8.80 -27.16 -3.24
C ILE A 309 -7.63 -26.18 -3.06
N TYR A 310 -7.87 -24.93 -2.65
CA TYR A 310 -6.79 -23.98 -2.40
C TYR A 310 -5.85 -24.42 -1.27
N LYS A 311 -6.38 -24.96 -0.16
CA LYS A 311 -5.55 -25.51 0.93
C LYS A 311 -4.69 -26.70 0.44
N PHE A 312 -5.23 -27.54 -0.45
CA PHE A 312 -4.48 -28.62 -1.11
C PHE A 312 -3.40 -28.10 -2.06
N ILE A 313 -3.68 -27.05 -2.85
CA ILE A 313 -2.66 -26.41 -3.69
C ILE A 313 -1.51 -25.90 -2.81
N LEU A 314 -1.83 -25.15 -1.76
CA LEU A 314 -0.82 -24.60 -0.84
C LEU A 314 0.05 -25.69 -0.23
N SER A 315 -0.50 -26.85 0.16
CA SER A 315 0.30 -27.93 0.76
C SER A 315 1.37 -28.48 -0.18
N HIS A 316 1.30 -28.21 -1.48
CA HIS A 316 2.26 -28.67 -2.48
C HIS A 316 3.27 -27.61 -2.92
N VAL A 317 3.00 -26.32 -2.67
CA VAL A 317 3.80 -25.21 -3.23
C VAL A 317 4.49 -24.35 -2.18
N ILE A 318 4.06 -24.37 -0.92
CA ILE A 318 4.69 -23.58 0.15
C ILE A 318 5.87 -24.32 0.81
N SER A 319 6.77 -23.55 1.44
CA SER A 319 7.90 -24.10 2.18
C SER A 319 7.50 -24.62 3.56
N GLU A 320 8.23 -25.61 4.07
CA GLU A 320 8.03 -26.17 5.41
C GLU A 320 8.24 -25.12 6.52
N ASP A 321 9.11 -24.13 6.30
CA ASP A 321 9.36 -23.01 7.21
C ASP A 321 8.08 -22.26 7.59
N ILE A 322 7.13 -22.13 6.65
CA ILE A 322 5.86 -21.43 6.87
C ILE A 322 4.96 -22.22 7.81
N ILE A 323 4.84 -23.54 7.61
CA ILE A 323 3.97 -24.41 8.44
C ILE A 323 4.54 -24.55 9.84
N ASN A 324 5.87 -24.60 9.96
CA ASN A 324 6.56 -24.68 11.24
C ASN A 324 6.46 -23.39 12.06
N ASN A 325 6.05 -22.27 11.44
CA ASN A 325 5.86 -21.01 12.13
C ASN A 325 4.56 -21.00 12.95
N GLU A 326 4.66 -20.91 14.28
CA GLU A 326 3.49 -20.87 15.18
C GLU A 326 2.54 -19.71 14.86
N GLU A 327 3.04 -18.58 14.36
CA GLU A 327 2.20 -17.45 13.98
C GLU A 327 1.36 -17.74 12.72
N ALA A 328 1.73 -18.73 11.89
CA ALA A 328 0.95 -19.10 10.71
C ALA A 328 -0.34 -19.86 11.05
N LYS A 329 -0.39 -20.51 12.21
CA LYS A 329 -1.54 -21.31 12.68
C LYS A 329 -2.80 -20.49 12.94
N VAL A 330 -2.71 -19.16 12.93
CA VAL A 330 -3.90 -18.29 13.04
C VAL A 330 -4.71 -18.24 11.75
N PHE A 331 -4.10 -18.64 10.61
CA PHE A 331 -4.72 -18.55 9.30
C PHE A 331 -5.32 -19.90 8.88
N PRO A 332 -6.64 -19.95 8.58
CA PRO A 332 -7.33 -21.21 8.27
C PRO A 332 -6.94 -21.81 6.92
N PHE A 333 -6.39 -20.99 6.02
CA PHE A 333 -5.95 -21.43 4.68
C PHE A 333 -4.57 -22.10 4.69
N ILE A 334 -3.79 -21.97 5.77
CA ILE A 334 -2.48 -22.61 5.88
C ILE A 334 -2.68 -24.12 6.12
N PRO A 335 -2.03 -24.99 5.33
CA PRO A 335 -2.12 -26.44 5.50
C PRO A 335 -1.35 -26.92 6.74
N ASP A 336 -1.76 -28.07 7.26
CA ASP A 336 -1.15 -28.67 8.45
C ASP A 336 0.17 -29.41 8.15
N ARG A 337 0.43 -29.73 6.88
CA ARG A 337 1.64 -30.42 6.40
C ARG A 337 1.96 -30.05 4.96
N VAL A 338 3.25 -30.12 4.59
CA VAL A 338 3.69 -30.01 3.19
C VAL A 338 3.74 -31.40 2.56
N GLU A 339 3.18 -31.56 1.37
CA GLU A 339 3.24 -32.75 0.54
C GLU A 339 4.16 -32.46 -0.66
N LYS A 340 5.48 -32.42 -0.40
CA LYS A 340 6.48 -32.10 -1.43
C LYS A 340 6.45 -33.14 -2.55
N ASN A 341 6.06 -32.69 -3.74
CA ASN A 341 6.36 -33.37 -4.99
C ASN A 341 7.33 -32.48 -5.77
N LYS A 342 8.60 -32.89 -5.90
CA LYS A 342 9.52 -32.21 -6.81
C LYS A 342 9.02 -32.44 -8.23
N ARG A 343 8.52 -31.40 -8.88
CA ARG A 343 8.31 -31.41 -10.33
C ARG A 343 9.67 -31.21 -11.00
N GLU A 344 10.14 -32.23 -11.70
CA GLU A 344 11.22 -32.06 -12.68
C GLU A 344 10.61 -31.63 -14.01
N THR A 345 10.25 -30.35 -14.14
CA THR A 345 9.96 -29.79 -15.45
C THR A 345 11.29 -29.48 -16.13
N GLN A 346 11.57 -30.09 -17.28
CA GLN A 346 12.76 -29.72 -18.03
C GLN A 346 12.58 -28.29 -18.58
N PRO A 347 13.49 -27.36 -18.23
CA PRO A 347 13.32 -25.98 -18.64
C PRO A 347 13.49 -25.82 -20.14
N GLY A 348 12.54 -25.13 -20.77
CA GLY A 348 12.63 -24.75 -22.18
C GLY A 348 13.61 -23.60 -22.40
N ARG A 349 13.33 -22.74 -23.38
CA ARG A 349 14.14 -21.55 -23.63
C ARG A 349 13.77 -20.45 -22.63
N LEU A 350 14.76 -20.00 -21.86
CA LEU A 350 14.59 -18.86 -20.95
C LEU A 350 14.19 -17.60 -21.72
N LEU A 351 13.10 -16.96 -21.30
CA LEU A 351 12.56 -15.73 -21.89
C LEU A 351 12.96 -14.49 -21.10
N GLY A 352 13.00 -14.58 -19.77
CA GLY A 352 13.26 -13.42 -18.91
C GLY A 352 13.66 -13.77 -17.49
N TYR A 353 14.29 -12.78 -16.85
CA TYR A 353 14.69 -12.79 -15.45
C TYR A 353 13.75 -11.90 -14.63
N ILE A 354 13.73 -12.14 -13.33
CA ILE A 354 13.14 -11.25 -12.33
C ILE A 354 14.25 -10.72 -11.43
N VAL A 355 14.30 -9.39 -11.32
CA VAL A 355 15.26 -8.64 -10.52
C VAL A 355 14.53 -8.17 -9.28
N TYR A 356 15.00 -8.62 -8.13
CA TYR A 356 14.55 -8.15 -6.83
C TYR A 356 15.50 -7.09 -6.30
N ILE A 357 14.96 -5.92 -6.01
CA ILE A 357 15.69 -4.74 -5.60
C ILE A 357 15.20 -4.34 -4.22
N ASP A 358 16.12 -4.09 -3.29
CA ASP A 358 15.80 -3.80 -1.89
C ASP A 358 16.76 -2.76 -1.35
N LEU A 359 16.26 -1.86 -0.51
CA LEU A 359 17.07 -0.91 0.24
C LEU A 359 17.17 -1.41 1.69
N PRO A 360 18.32 -1.97 2.13
CA PRO A 360 18.46 -2.43 3.50
C PRO A 360 18.33 -1.28 4.51
N SER A 361 17.74 -1.57 5.67
CA SER A 361 17.68 -0.63 6.81
C SER A 361 16.98 0.71 6.52
N ILE A 362 15.88 0.69 5.77
CA ILE A 362 15.01 1.85 5.46
C ILE A 362 14.74 2.73 6.68
N GLN A 363 14.30 2.12 7.78
CA GLN A 363 13.93 2.84 8.99
C GLN A 363 15.11 3.64 9.56
N ASN A 364 16.32 3.04 9.58
CA ASN A 364 17.53 3.76 9.98
C ASN A 364 17.86 4.90 9.01
N PHE A 365 17.64 4.72 7.71
CA PHE A 365 17.83 5.81 6.75
C PHE A 365 16.88 6.98 7.03
N ILE A 366 15.58 6.73 7.21
CA ILE A 366 14.57 7.77 7.43
C ILE A 366 14.76 8.48 8.79
N THR A 367 15.04 7.74 9.87
CA THR A 367 15.15 8.32 11.23
C THR A 367 16.44 9.09 11.50
N ASN A 368 17.36 9.17 10.53
CA ASN A 368 18.58 9.99 10.64
C ASN A 368 18.34 11.50 10.46
N PHE A 369 17.11 11.91 10.14
CA PHE A 369 16.75 13.30 9.88
C PHE A 369 15.84 13.83 11.01
N PRO A 370 16.26 14.87 11.78
CA PRO A 370 15.51 15.35 12.94
C PRO A 370 14.39 16.33 12.60
N LYS A 371 14.33 16.85 11.35
CA LYS A 371 13.27 17.74 10.88
C LYS A 371 12.27 16.95 10.04
N LEU A 372 10.97 17.13 10.30
CA LEU A 372 9.90 16.40 9.62
C LEU A 372 9.94 16.59 8.09
N ARG A 373 10.28 17.80 7.63
CA ARG A 373 10.42 18.11 6.20
C ARG A 373 11.40 17.16 5.49
N ASP A 374 12.59 17.03 6.05
CA ASP A 374 13.66 16.16 5.54
C ASP A 374 13.27 14.68 5.64
N MET A 375 12.69 14.28 6.78
CA MET A 375 12.22 12.91 7.01
C MET A 375 11.14 12.49 5.99
N SER A 376 10.19 13.38 5.69
CA SER A 376 9.13 13.15 4.71
C SER A 376 9.68 12.98 3.30
N PHE A 377 10.68 13.78 2.90
CA PHE A 377 11.35 13.58 1.62
C PHE A 377 12.19 12.30 1.59
N ALA A 378 12.93 11.99 2.65
CA ALA A 378 13.69 10.75 2.76
C ALA A 378 12.79 9.51 2.63
N SER A 379 11.59 9.54 3.23
CA SER A 379 10.60 8.47 3.08
C SER A 379 10.14 8.29 1.62
N MET A 380 9.80 9.39 0.93
CA MET A 380 9.42 9.33 -0.49
C MET A 380 10.58 8.84 -1.38
N LEU A 381 11.81 9.21 -1.03
CA LEU A 381 13.01 8.85 -1.78
C LEU A 381 13.28 7.34 -1.77
N VAL A 382 12.92 6.63 -0.70
CA VAL A 382 13.10 5.17 -0.61
C VAL A 382 12.40 4.47 -1.76
N ASP A 383 11.09 4.67 -1.91
CA ASP A 383 10.30 4.07 -3.01
C ASP A 383 10.77 4.59 -4.38
N PHE A 384 11.20 5.85 -4.46
CA PHE A 384 11.78 6.40 -5.68
C PHE A 384 13.04 5.65 -6.09
N LEU A 385 13.95 5.35 -5.17
CA LEU A 385 15.21 4.66 -5.47
C LEU A 385 14.99 3.20 -5.89
N VAL A 386 14.22 2.45 -5.11
CA VAL A 386 14.06 1.00 -5.35
C VAL A 386 13.16 0.67 -6.53
N SER A 387 12.24 1.57 -6.89
CA SER A 387 11.26 1.32 -7.94
C SER A 387 11.50 2.22 -9.14
N VAL A 388 11.39 3.54 -8.98
CA VAL A 388 11.41 4.47 -10.12
C VAL A 388 12.80 4.54 -10.74
N TYR A 389 13.79 4.95 -9.95
CA TYR A 389 15.17 5.08 -10.40
C TYR A 389 15.73 3.74 -10.91
N SER A 390 15.47 2.66 -10.18
CA SER A 390 15.92 1.32 -10.56
C SER A 390 15.29 0.85 -11.88
N PHE A 391 14.01 1.09 -12.09
CA PHE A 391 13.34 0.82 -13.36
C PHE A 391 13.90 1.68 -14.49
N MET A 392 14.08 3.00 -14.26
CA MET A 392 14.68 3.91 -15.23
C MET A 392 16.08 3.47 -15.66
N LEU A 393 16.87 2.95 -14.71
CA LEU A 393 18.24 2.51 -14.95
C LEU A 393 18.26 1.25 -15.82
N LEU A 394 17.43 0.26 -15.46
CA LEU A 394 17.25 -0.96 -16.24
C LEU A 394 16.70 -0.67 -17.63
N ASP A 395 15.70 0.19 -17.75
CA ASP A 395 15.10 0.57 -19.04
C ASP A 395 16.08 1.36 -19.93
N THR A 396 16.87 2.26 -19.34
CA THR A 396 17.92 2.98 -20.07
C THR A 396 18.96 2.01 -20.60
N GLU A 397 19.47 1.09 -19.78
CA GLU A 397 20.44 0.08 -20.23
C GLU A 397 19.86 -0.89 -21.25
N PHE A 398 18.59 -1.29 -21.08
CA PHE A 398 17.88 -2.16 -22.01
C PHE A 398 17.69 -1.49 -23.38
N SER A 399 17.29 -0.22 -23.40
CA SER A 399 17.06 0.55 -24.64
C SER A 399 18.34 0.88 -25.41
N LYS A 400 19.50 0.90 -24.76
CA LYS A 400 20.80 1.04 -25.46
C LYS A 400 21.18 -0.22 -26.24
N ARG A 401 20.68 -1.39 -25.80
CA ARG A 401 21.07 -2.71 -26.32
C ARG A 401 20.04 -3.30 -27.25
N THR A 402 18.78 -2.94 -27.04
CA THR A 402 17.64 -3.44 -27.79
C THR A 402 16.88 -2.29 -28.43
N LYS A 403 15.99 -2.60 -29.36
CA LYS A 403 15.07 -1.62 -29.96
C LYS A 403 13.73 -1.54 -29.22
N SER A 404 13.68 -2.01 -27.98
CA SER A 404 12.46 -2.08 -27.15
C SER A 404 12.70 -1.40 -25.80
N ARG A 405 11.62 -1.21 -25.06
CA ARG A 405 11.58 -0.65 -23.71
C ARG A 405 11.00 -1.67 -22.74
N LEU A 406 11.30 -1.51 -21.45
CA LEU A 406 10.61 -2.24 -20.39
C LEU A 406 9.16 -1.74 -20.33
N PRO A 407 8.16 -2.61 -20.43
CA PRO A 407 6.77 -2.21 -20.32
C PRO A 407 6.42 -1.85 -18.87
N ALA A 408 5.41 -1.00 -18.64
CA ALA A 408 5.01 -0.64 -17.27
C ALA A 408 4.63 -1.87 -16.40
N GLU A 409 4.07 -2.92 -16.99
CA GLU A 409 3.74 -4.19 -16.32
C GLU A 409 4.97 -4.98 -15.85
N ALA A 410 6.18 -4.67 -16.34
CA ALA A 410 7.41 -5.30 -15.87
C ALA A 410 7.71 -4.99 -14.39
N LEU A 411 7.23 -3.86 -13.86
CA LEU A 411 7.27 -3.57 -12.43
C LEU A 411 6.11 -4.30 -11.75
N LEU A 412 6.32 -5.54 -11.31
CA LEU A 412 5.28 -6.37 -10.70
C LEU A 412 4.79 -5.81 -9.37
N SER A 413 5.72 -5.36 -8.53
CA SER A 413 5.48 -4.71 -7.23
C SER A 413 6.63 -3.77 -6.93
N GLY A 414 6.39 -2.68 -6.20
CA GLY A 414 7.39 -1.62 -6.03
C GLY A 414 7.22 -0.70 -4.81
N TYR A 415 6.58 -1.13 -3.74
CA TYR A 415 6.34 -0.33 -2.53
C TYR A 415 6.91 -1.03 -1.30
N GLY A 416 7.13 -0.27 -0.22
CA GLY A 416 7.71 -0.78 1.02
C GLY A 416 9.23 -0.97 0.91
N GLY A 417 9.88 -0.13 0.08
CA GLY A 417 11.33 -0.12 -0.11
C GLY A 417 11.93 -1.38 -0.72
N HIS A 418 11.14 -2.14 -1.47
CA HIS A 418 11.63 -3.15 -2.40
C HIS A 418 10.81 -3.14 -3.71
N SER A 419 11.34 -3.78 -4.75
CA SER A 419 10.64 -3.96 -6.02
C SER A 419 10.98 -5.29 -6.71
N TYR A 420 10.04 -5.76 -7.53
CA TYR A 420 10.21 -6.89 -8.44
C TYR A 420 10.08 -6.39 -9.87
N ILE A 421 11.18 -6.45 -10.64
CA ILE A 421 11.23 -5.96 -12.02
C ILE A 421 11.57 -7.13 -12.94
N VAL A 422 10.70 -7.43 -13.89
CA VAL A 422 10.94 -8.45 -14.91
C VAL A 422 11.69 -7.83 -16.09
N ILE A 423 12.75 -8.50 -16.53
CA ILE A 423 13.55 -8.07 -17.67
C ILE A 423 13.70 -9.23 -18.65
N ARG A 424 13.79 -8.93 -19.94
CA ARG A 424 14.02 -9.96 -20.95
C ARG A 424 15.44 -10.50 -20.89
N LYS A 425 15.59 -11.76 -21.30
CA LYS A 425 16.89 -12.43 -21.37
C LYS A 425 17.87 -11.70 -22.29
N ASP A 426 17.38 -11.09 -23.38
CA ASP A 426 18.21 -10.42 -24.38
C ASP A 426 18.77 -9.05 -23.96
N ILE A 427 18.62 -8.68 -22.67
CA ILE A 427 19.38 -7.56 -22.07
C ILE A 427 20.89 -7.86 -21.97
N GLY A 428 21.28 -9.14 -21.92
CA GLY A 428 22.67 -9.58 -21.76
C GLY A 428 23.08 -10.66 -22.76
N ASN A 429 24.38 -10.75 -23.02
CA ASN A 429 25.00 -11.98 -23.54
C ASN A 429 25.38 -12.86 -22.33
N ASP A 430 25.70 -14.15 -22.54
CA ASP A 430 26.04 -15.11 -21.48
C ASP A 430 27.20 -14.70 -20.52
N SER A 431 27.86 -13.57 -20.77
CA SER A 431 28.97 -13.00 -19.99
C SER A 431 28.61 -11.80 -19.08
N TRP A 432 27.36 -11.32 -19.06
CA TRP A 432 26.97 -10.08 -18.39
C TRP A 432 26.16 -10.32 -17.09
N ASP A 433 26.56 -9.68 -16.00
CA ASP A 433 25.84 -9.68 -14.71
C ASP A 433 24.92 -8.44 -14.57
N ILE A 434 23.61 -8.65 -14.47
CA ILE A 434 22.60 -7.59 -14.24
C ILE A 434 22.92 -6.78 -12.97
N LYS A 435 23.48 -7.41 -11.92
CA LYS A 435 23.86 -6.71 -10.67
C LYS A 435 24.92 -5.64 -10.91
N SER A 436 25.75 -5.77 -11.96
CA SER A 436 26.78 -4.77 -12.31
C SER A 436 26.21 -3.42 -12.74
N ILE A 437 24.96 -3.39 -13.21
CA ILE A 437 24.25 -2.15 -13.56
C ILE A 437 24.13 -1.23 -12.34
N PHE A 438 24.01 -1.80 -11.14
CA PHE A 438 23.82 -1.04 -9.90
C PHE A 438 25.12 -0.64 -9.18
N LYS A 439 26.30 -0.97 -9.74
CA LYS A 439 27.61 -0.59 -9.17
C LYS A 439 28.06 0.81 -9.64
N GLY A 440 28.71 1.56 -8.74
CA GLY A 440 29.34 2.86 -9.04
C GLY A 440 28.34 3.97 -9.37
N ILE A 441 27.23 4.01 -8.63
CA ILE A 441 26.19 5.03 -8.82
C ILE A 441 26.45 6.19 -7.87
N LYS A 442 26.79 7.36 -8.44
CA LYS A 442 27.19 8.55 -7.69
C LYS A 442 26.12 9.05 -6.72
N LEU A 443 24.84 8.97 -7.09
CA LEU A 443 23.76 9.42 -6.21
C LEU A 443 23.63 8.53 -4.95
N LEU A 444 23.85 7.22 -5.07
CA LEU A 444 23.79 6.29 -3.94
C LEU A 444 24.98 6.53 -2.99
N GLU A 445 26.16 6.80 -3.56
CA GLU A 445 27.36 7.21 -2.81
C GLU A 445 27.13 8.51 -2.03
N ASN A 446 26.55 9.54 -2.67
CA ASN A 446 26.24 10.82 -2.00
C ASN A 446 25.23 10.66 -0.85
N LEU A 447 24.29 9.73 -0.99
CA LEU A 447 23.28 9.43 0.00
C LEU A 447 23.77 8.47 1.09
N ASP A 448 24.97 7.89 0.93
CA ASP A 448 25.52 6.88 1.85
C ASP A 448 24.57 5.69 2.01
N VAL A 449 24.09 5.16 0.87
CA VAL A 449 23.17 4.01 0.78
C VAL A 449 23.63 3.00 -0.27
N LYS A 450 23.30 1.73 -0.04
CA LYS A 450 23.54 0.63 -0.99
C LYS A 450 22.22 -0.05 -1.31
N ILE A 451 21.96 -0.27 -2.59
CA ILE A 451 20.81 -1.07 -3.03
C ILE A 451 21.27 -2.52 -3.17
N SER A 452 20.52 -3.44 -2.56
CA SER A 452 20.68 -4.87 -2.73
C SER A 452 19.95 -5.32 -3.99
N VAL A 453 20.61 -6.13 -4.82
CA VAL A 453 20.04 -6.65 -6.06
C VAL A 453 20.22 -8.16 -6.12
N SER A 454 19.11 -8.88 -6.24
CA SER A 454 19.07 -10.34 -6.43
C SER A 454 18.40 -10.65 -7.76
N VAL A 455 18.87 -11.68 -8.45
CA VAL A 455 18.37 -12.03 -9.79
C VAL A 455 18.01 -13.50 -9.82
N SER A 456 16.85 -13.83 -10.39
CA SER A 456 16.43 -15.20 -10.65
C SER A 456 15.84 -15.30 -12.05
N ASP A 457 15.82 -16.51 -12.62
CA ASP A 457 14.95 -16.81 -13.75
C ASP A 457 13.49 -16.52 -13.37
N PHE A 458 12.69 -16.14 -14.37
CA PHE A 458 11.27 -15.88 -14.19
C PHE A 458 10.40 -16.75 -15.10
N ALA A 459 10.65 -16.70 -16.41
CA ALA A 459 9.80 -17.34 -17.39
C ALA A 459 10.59 -18.01 -18.51
N TYR A 460 10.08 -19.15 -18.94
CA TYR A 460 10.52 -19.94 -20.08
C TYR A 460 9.39 -20.03 -21.10
N ASP A 461 9.70 -20.46 -22.33
CA ASP A 461 8.71 -20.57 -23.42
C ASP A 461 7.68 -21.69 -23.26
N ASN A 462 7.87 -22.55 -22.26
CA ASN A 462 6.96 -23.65 -21.89
C ASN A 462 6.40 -23.56 -20.47
N TYR A 463 6.95 -22.71 -19.58
CA TYR A 463 6.43 -22.53 -18.22
C TYR A 463 6.92 -21.22 -17.57
N ILE A 464 6.18 -20.75 -16.57
CA ILE A 464 6.58 -19.64 -15.68
C ILE A 464 6.88 -20.24 -14.30
N LEU A 465 7.98 -19.81 -13.68
CA LEU A 465 8.36 -20.28 -12.34
C LEU A 465 7.34 -19.83 -11.29
N ASN A 466 7.10 -20.68 -10.30
CA ASN A 466 6.21 -20.33 -9.18
C ASN A 466 6.86 -19.28 -8.27
N TYR A 467 6.03 -18.55 -7.53
CA TYR A 467 6.50 -17.50 -6.62
C TYR A 467 7.55 -18.02 -5.61
N ASN A 468 7.26 -19.15 -4.93
CA ASN A 468 8.16 -19.69 -3.92
C ASN A 468 9.47 -20.24 -4.49
N GLU A 469 9.45 -20.78 -5.71
CA GLU A 469 10.67 -21.25 -6.39
C GLU A 469 11.62 -20.09 -6.71
N VAL A 470 11.06 -18.96 -7.16
CA VAL A 470 11.82 -17.73 -7.38
C VAL A 470 12.28 -17.12 -6.05
N TRP A 471 11.41 -17.07 -5.06
CA TRP A 471 11.71 -16.50 -3.75
C TRP A 471 12.83 -17.25 -3.04
N ASP A 472 12.85 -18.59 -3.10
CA ASP A 472 13.90 -19.41 -2.52
C ASP A 472 15.26 -19.08 -3.16
N LYS A 473 15.34 -18.98 -4.49
CA LYS A 473 16.56 -18.57 -5.23
C LYS A 473 17.00 -17.14 -4.90
N ILE A 474 16.06 -16.23 -4.69
CA ILE A 474 16.33 -14.84 -4.27
C ILE A 474 16.88 -14.83 -2.83
N LYS A 475 16.26 -15.58 -1.91
CA LYS A 475 16.65 -15.68 -0.50
C LYS A 475 18.05 -16.28 -0.32
N GLU A 476 18.43 -17.24 -1.16
CA GLU A 476 19.79 -17.80 -1.17
C GLU A 476 20.88 -16.74 -1.43
N GLN A 477 20.54 -15.66 -2.14
CA GLN A 477 21.47 -14.56 -2.42
C GLN A 477 21.54 -13.51 -1.29
N PHE A 478 20.72 -13.63 -0.24
CA PHE A 478 20.65 -12.60 0.81
C PHE A 478 21.91 -12.53 1.66
N SER A 479 22.74 -13.59 1.69
CA SER A 479 24.06 -13.52 2.32
C SER A 479 24.91 -12.38 1.77
N GLU A 480 24.74 -12.03 0.49
CA GLU A 480 25.45 -10.91 -0.15
C GLU A 480 25.09 -9.55 0.48
N ARG A 481 23.93 -9.42 1.12
CA ARG A 481 23.48 -8.20 1.81
C ARG A 481 24.32 -7.89 3.04
N TYR A 482 24.82 -8.94 3.69
CA TYR A 482 25.61 -8.86 4.92
C TYR A 482 27.11 -8.83 4.64
N LEU A 483 27.53 -8.96 3.38
CA LEU A 483 28.91 -8.73 2.98
C LEU A 483 29.21 -7.24 3.14
N LEU A 484 29.80 -6.91 4.29
CA LEU A 484 30.34 -5.60 4.58
C LEU A 484 31.42 -5.28 3.55
N ASP A 485 31.18 -4.26 2.71
CA ASP A 485 32.29 -3.56 2.09
C ASP A 485 33.03 -2.86 3.24
N PHE A 486 34.18 -3.40 3.65
CA PHE A 486 35.02 -2.89 4.74
C PHE A 486 35.69 -1.52 4.42
N ASN A 487 35.00 -0.66 3.67
CA ASN A 487 35.31 0.75 3.61
C ASN A 487 34.57 1.45 4.76
N GLU A 488 34.88 1.09 6.02
CA GLU A 488 34.60 2.03 7.11
C GLU A 488 35.46 3.27 6.83
N GLU A 489 34.85 4.29 6.23
CA GLU A 489 35.45 5.61 6.23
C GLU A 489 35.56 6.03 7.70
N ILE A 490 36.77 5.97 8.25
CA ILE A 490 37.08 6.60 9.53
C ILE A 490 36.84 8.10 9.32
N TYR A 491 35.64 8.53 9.68
CA TYR A 491 35.15 9.86 9.37
C TYR A 491 36.01 10.97 9.97
N SER A 492 36.67 10.74 11.12
CA SER A 492 37.87 11.46 11.60
C SER A 492 38.25 11.10 13.05
N VAL A 493 39.53 11.30 13.40
CA VAL A 493 40.15 11.08 14.72
C VAL A 493 39.89 12.21 15.75
N GLY A 494 38.83 13.02 15.57
CA GLY A 494 38.36 13.99 16.58
C GLY A 494 38.60 15.48 16.31
N LEU A 495 38.95 15.89 15.08
CA LEU A 495 39.17 17.31 14.71
C LEU A 495 38.12 17.91 13.75
N HIS A 496 37.03 17.20 13.48
CA HIS A 496 36.02 17.63 12.52
C HIS A 496 34.81 18.29 13.20
N ARG A 497 34.20 19.26 12.52
CA ARG A 497 32.87 19.73 12.90
C ARG A 497 31.83 18.68 12.49
N VAL A 498 30.93 18.31 13.40
CA VAL A 498 29.81 17.42 13.10
C VAL A 498 28.72 18.16 12.32
N CYS A 499 27.97 17.41 11.52
CA CYS A 499 26.83 17.92 10.76
C CYS A 499 25.75 18.47 11.70
N ASP A 500 25.34 19.72 11.50
CA ASP A 500 24.33 20.42 12.32
C ASP A 500 22.94 19.75 12.21
N ASN A 501 22.68 18.93 11.17
CA ASN A 501 21.40 18.23 11.00
C ASN A 501 21.41 16.82 11.63
N CYS A 502 22.29 15.91 11.20
CA CYS A 502 22.28 14.54 11.73
C CYS A 502 23.04 14.36 13.04
N GLY A 503 23.95 15.28 13.39
CA GLY A 503 24.79 15.19 14.60
C GLY A 503 25.82 14.05 14.61
N ILE A 504 25.89 13.24 13.54
CA ILE A 504 26.70 12.00 13.48
C ILE A 504 27.88 12.14 12.51
N ARG A 505 27.62 12.60 11.27
CA ARG A 505 28.62 12.61 10.20
C ARG A 505 29.41 13.94 10.16
N PRO A 506 30.65 13.96 9.65
CA PRO A 506 31.40 15.19 9.45
C PRO A 506 30.69 16.15 8.50
N ALA A 507 30.69 17.43 8.84
CA ALA A 507 30.23 18.47 7.95
C ALA A 507 31.22 18.65 6.78
N SER A 508 30.70 18.73 5.57
CA SER A 508 31.48 18.87 4.33
C SER A 508 31.00 20.03 3.44
N LYS A 509 29.81 20.59 3.73
CA LYS A 509 29.21 21.71 3.01
C LYS A 509 28.73 22.75 4.00
N LEU A 510 28.83 24.02 3.61
CA LEU A 510 28.23 25.14 4.32
C LEU A 510 27.03 25.62 3.48
N GLU A 511 25.84 25.56 4.06
CA GLU A 511 24.60 26.05 3.45
C GLU A 511 24.08 27.24 4.26
N GLU A 512 23.39 28.17 3.61
CA GLU A 512 22.72 29.28 4.28
C GLU A 512 21.21 29.13 4.06
N GLU A 513 20.45 28.92 5.14
CA GLU A 513 19.00 28.75 5.10
C GLU A 513 18.38 29.66 6.16
N PHE A 514 17.40 30.48 5.78
CA PHE A 514 16.73 31.43 6.68
C PHE A 514 17.67 32.39 7.45
N GLY A 515 18.82 32.72 6.86
CA GLY A 515 19.84 33.58 7.48
C GLY A 515 20.75 32.86 8.49
N GLU A 516 20.61 31.54 8.65
CA GLU A 516 21.48 30.72 9.48
C GLU A 516 22.49 29.94 8.64
N LYS A 517 23.74 29.94 9.09
CA LYS A 517 24.83 29.16 8.47
C LYS A 517 24.85 27.75 9.05
N LEU A 518 24.48 26.77 8.23
CA LEU A 518 24.42 25.36 8.57
C LEU A 518 25.56 24.58 7.95
N TYR A 519 26.29 23.84 8.78
CA TYR A 519 27.38 22.97 8.38
C TYR A 519 26.84 21.55 8.23
N LEU A 520 26.68 21.09 6.99
CA LEU A 520 25.99 19.84 6.66
C LEU A 520 26.97 18.81 6.08
N CYS A 521 26.74 17.53 6.36
CA CYS A 521 27.39 16.44 5.63
C CYS A 521 26.78 16.31 4.22
N LYS A 522 27.49 15.64 3.29
CA LYS A 522 27.03 15.42 1.89
C LYS A 522 25.57 14.94 1.82
N ARG A 523 25.24 13.90 2.58
CA ARG A 523 23.90 13.30 2.64
C ARG A 523 22.83 14.29 3.12
N CYS A 524 23.08 14.99 4.23
CA CYS A 524 22.11 15.95 4.77
C CYS A 524 21.94 17.15 3.85
N ALA A 525 23.00 17.62 3.19
CA ALA A 525 22.90 18.71 2.24
C ALA A 525 22.05 18.34 1.01
N GLU A 526 22.26 17.14 0.45
CA GLU A 526 21.47 16.64 -0.69
C GLU A 526 19.96 16.56 -0.34
N ILE A 527 19.64 15.93 0.79
CA ILE A 527 18.26 15.78 1.27
C ILE A 527 17.63 17.15 1.58
N ARG A 528 18.37 18.01 2.28
CA ARG A 528 17.91 19.36 2.65
C ARG A 528 17.56 20.17 1.41
N GLY A 529 18.44 20.22 0.42
CA GLY A 529 18.25 20.99 -0.81
C GLY A 529 16.97 20.61 -1.55
N LEU A 530 16.69 19.31 -1.66
CA LEU A 530 15.52 18.79 -2.37
C LEU A 530 14.22 18.82 -1.54
N SER A 531 14.32 18.69 -0.21
CA SER A 531 13.18 18.73 0.71
C SER A 531 12.44 20.08 0.73
N SER A 532 13.05 21.14 0.20
CA SER A 532 12.46 22.47 0.04
C SER A 532 11.28 22.50 -0.94
N SER A 533 11.18 21.51 -1.83
CA SER A 533 10.12 21.40 -2.85
C SER A 533 9.38 20.05 -2.82
N LYS A 534 9.93 19.03 -2.15
CA LYS A 534 9.43 17.65 -2.15
C LYS A 534 9.04 17.17 -0.75
N GLY A 535 8.49 15.96 -0.66
CA GLY A 535 8.05 15.37 0.61
C GLY A 535 6.93 16.18 1.27
N PHE A 536 7.17 16.71 2.46
CA PHE A 536 6.18 17.49 3.19
C PHE A 536 5.74 18.75 2.43
N VAL A 537 6.69 19.46 1.79
CA VAL A 537 6.38 20.73 1.12
C VAL A 537 5.48 20.52 -0.10
N SER A 538 5.75 19.50 -0.92
CA SER A 538 4.86 19.14 -2.03
C SER A 538 3.47 18.79 -1.54
N LYS A 539 3.35 18.05 -0.42
CA LYS A 539 2.05 17.68 0.15
C LYS A 539 1.25 18.90 0.62
N VAL A 540 1.90 19.91 1.21
CA VAL A 540 1.22 21.14 1.65
C VAL A 540 0.79 22.00 0.46
N LYS A 541 1.62 22.07 -0.60
CA LYS A 541 1.37 22.92 -1.77
C LYS A 541 0.45 22.28 -2.83
N SER A 542 0.16 20.99 -2.73
CA SER A 542 -0.81 20.31 -3.59
C SER A 542 -2.24 20.66 -3.19
N THR A 543 -3.08 20.90 -4.20
CA THR A 543 -4.54 21.02 -4.00
C THR A 543 -5.18 19.64 -4.20
N TYR A 544 -5.83 19.10 -3.19
CA TYR A 544 -6.47 17.79 -3.22
C TYR A 544 -7.96 17.91 -3.59
N LEU A 545 -8.50 16.84 -4.18
CA LEU A 545 -9.89 16.74 -4.60
C LEU A 545 -10.60 15.67 -3.78
N LEU A 546 -11.63 16.07 -3.03
CA LEU A 546 -12.53 15.15 -2.33
C LEU A 546 -13.90 15.16 -3.00
N TYR A 547 -14.33 13.99 -3.45
CA TYR A 547 -15.66 13.77 -4.02
C TYR A 547 -16.64 13.45 -2.88
N ILE A 548 -17.58 14.37 -2.64
CA ILE A 548 -18.50 14.37 -1.50
C ILE A 548 -19.92 14.55 -2.04
N ASP A 549 -20.76 13.53 -1.94
CA ASP A 549 -22.20 13.60 -2.29
C ASP A 549 -22.48 14.23 -3.67
N ASN A 550 -21.68 13.84 -4.68
CA ASN A 550 -21.66 14.33 -6.08
C ASN A 550 -21.01 15.70 -6.31
N ASP A 551 -20.57 16.40 -5.26
CA ASP A 551 -19.77 17.61 -5.38
C ASP A 551 -18.26 17.32 -5.23
N VAL A 552 -17.43 18.22 -5.74
CA VAL A 552 -15.98 18.15 -5.61
C VAL A 552 -15.49 19.26 -4.69
N LYS A 553 -15.07 18.90 -3.48
CA LYS A 553 -14.45 19.82 -2.52
C LYS A 553 -12.94 19.89 -2.78
N LYS A 554 -12.46 21.08 -3.17
CA LYS A 554 -11.02 21.38 -3.32
C LYS A 554 -10.41 21.72 -1.96
N ILE A 555 -9.33 21.06 -1.59
CA ILE A 555 -8.61 21.31 -0.33
C ILE A 555 -7.16 21.64 -0.63
N ASN A 556 -6.76 22.88 -0.33
CA ASN A 556 -5.37 23.31 -0.43
C ASN A 556 -4.81 23.53 1.00
N PRO A 557 -3.90 22.66 1.48
CA PRO A 557 -3.31 22.82 2.80
C PRO A 557 -2.46 24.08 2.98
N GLU A 558 -1.89 24.63 1.91
CA GLU A 558 -1.11 25.87 1.96
C GLU A 558 -1.97 27.06 2.41
N ASN A 559 -3.26 27.09 2.02
CA ASN A 559 -4.19 28.11 2.50
C ASN A 559 -4.36 28.07 4.02
N ALA A 560 -4.36 26.87 4.61
CA ALA A 560 -4.37 26.70 6.05
C ALA A 560 -3.04 27.08 6.69
N ALA A 561 -1.92 26.73 6.05
CA ALA A 561 -0.58 26.98 6.56
C ALA A 561 -0.23 28.48 6.58
N LYS A 562 -0.60 29.23 5.54
CA LYS A 562 -0.35 30.68 5.43
C LYS A 562 -1.09 31.50 6.49
N LYS A 563 -2.25 31.03 6.97
CA LYS A 563 -3.01 31.68 8.06
C LYS A 563 -2.23 31.74 9.38
N LEU A 564 -1.20 30.91 9.57
CA LEU A 564 -0.41 30.87 10.80
C LEU A 564 0.58 32.03 10.95
N ASN A 565 0.88 32.74 9.85
CA ASN A 565 1.92 33.77 9.81
C ASN A 565 3.30 33.29 10.33
N ILE A 566 3.58 31.99 10.22
CA ILE A 566 4.87 31.36 10.51
C ILE A 566 5.38 30.61 9.29
N ASN A 567 6.67 30.35 9.23
CA ASN A 567 7.26 29.52 8.18
C ASN A 567 6.90 28.04 8.38
N TYR A 568 5.77 27.61 7.83
CA TYR A 568 5.27 26.24 7.97
C TYR A 568 6.21 25.15 7.45
N THR A 569 7.20 25.49 6.61
CA THR A 569 8.19 24.52 6.13
C THR A 569 9.22 24.16 7.20
N GLU A 570 9.48 25.09 8.12
CA GLU A 570 10.31 24.88 9.30
C GLU A 570 9.49 24.36 10.48
N TYR A 571 8.32 24.96 10.71
CA TYR A 571 7.38 24.64 11.79
C TYR A 571 6.30 23.63 11.35
N ALA A 572 6.75 22.56 10.69
CA ALA A 572 5.87 21.56 10.11
C ALA A 572 5.05 20.81 11.20
N MET A 573 5.67 20.54 12.36
CA MET A 573 5.01 19.84 13.47
C MET A 573 3.93 20.70 14.12
N GLU A 574 4.15 22.00 14.25
CA GLU A 574 3.23 22.98 14.82
C GLU A 574 2.00 23.16 13.92
N PHE A 575 2.23 23.24 12.60
CA PHE A 575 1.15 23.24 11.61
C PHE A 575 0.27 21.99 11.75
N LEU A 576 0.88 20.81 11.88
CA LEU A 576 0.17 19.54 12.01
C LEU A 576 -0.53 19.37 13.37
N ALA A 577 0.07 19.82 14.47
CA ALA A 577 -0.54 19.84 15.80
C ALA A 577 -1.78 20.73 15.86
N GLY A 578 -1.78 21.74 14.99
CA GLY A 578 -2.93 22.58 14.73
C GLY A 578 -2.86 23.94 15.36
N TYR A 579 -1.65 24.47 15.50
CA TYR A 579 -1.42 25.81 16.03
C TYR A 579 -2.19 26.82 15.20
N LYS A 580 -2.69 27.87 15.85
CA LYS A 580 -3.23 29.08 15.22
C LYS A 580 -2.32 30.30 15.47
N LYS A 581 -1.49 30.21 16.51
CA LYS A 581 -0.55 31.23 16.99
C LYS A 581 0.65 30.55 17.65
N PRO A 582 1.81 31.24 17.79
CA PRO A 582 3.03 30.65 18.36
C PRO A 582 2.88 30.14 19.80
N GLU A 583 1.96 30.72 20.59
CA GLU A 583 1.76 30.35 22.01
C GLU A 583 0.79 29.17 22.20
N ASP A 584 0.31 28.56 21.11
CA ASP A 584 -0.51 27.35 21.21
C ASP A 584 0.28 26.21 21.87
N THR A 585 -0.44 25.32 22.55
CA THR A 585 0.13 24.21 23.33
C THR A 585 -0.41 22.87 22.87
N LYS A 586 -1.01 22.83 21.68
CA LYS A 586 -1.65 21.64 21.11
C LYS A 586 -0.61 20.59 20.75
N TYR A 587 -0.97 19.32 20.84
CA TYR A 587 -0.03 18.22 20.57
C TYR A 587 -0.26 17.67 19.16
N VAL A 588 0.81 17.13 18.58
CA VAL A 588 0.73 16.28 17.38
C VAL A 588 0.82 14.82 17.81
N SER A 589 0.00 13.99 17.19
CA SER A 589 0.04 12.54 17.34
C SER A 589 0.75 11.92 16.15
N ILE A 590 1.68 11.02 16.41
CA ILE A 590 2.24 10.12 15.41
C ILE A 590 1.48 8.80 15.52
N VAL A 591 0.95 8.32 14.40
CA VAL A 591 0.32 7.02 14.26
C VAL A 591 1.23 6.17 13.40
N LYS A 592 1.67 5.03 13.94
CA LYS A 592 2.36 3.99 13.18
C LYS A 592 1.52 2.72 13.19
N ALA A 593 1.44 2.05 12.05
CA ALA A 593 0.74 0.78 11.91
C ALA A 593 1.56 -0.20 11.08
N ASP A 594 1.43 -1.48 11.40
CA ASP A 594 2.06 -2.56 10.65
C ASP A 594 1.08 -3.74 10.54
N GLY A 595 1.02 -4.34 9.34
CA GLY A 595 0.14 -5.47 9.04
C GLY A 595 0.56 -6.70 9.84
N ASN A 596 -0.35 -7.25 10.64
CA ASN A 596 -0.07 -8.45 11.41
C ASN A 596 0.27 -9.62 10.49
N ARG A 597 1.49 -10.15 10.65
CA ARG A 597 1.95 -11.37 9.97
C ARG A 597 1.97 -11.22 8.44
N GLY A 598 2.23 -10.02 7.92
CA GLY A 598 2.31 -9.74 6.48
C GLY A 598 3.25 -10.71 5.75
N SER A 599 4.44 -10.96 6.30
CA SER A 599 5.41 -11.92 5.75
C SER A 599 4.83 -13.32 5.55
N ILE A 600 4.04 -13.83 6.51
CA ILE A 600 3.41 -15.15 6.41
C ILE A 600 2.34 -15.15 5.31
N ILE A 601 1.51 -14.10 5.23
CA ILE A 601 0.44 -13.99 4.23
C ILE A 601 1.03 -13.95 2.82
N PHE A 602 2.09 -13.18 2.60
CA PHE A 602 2.75 -13.05 1.30
C PHE A 602 3.56 -14.30 0.93
N SER A 603 4.29 -14.91 1.86
CA SER A 603 5.01 -16.16 1.61
C SER A 603 4.07 -17.35 1.38
N ALA A 604 2.85 -17.31 1.90
CA ALA A 604 1.81 -18.29 1.59
C ALA A 604 1.06 -17.95 0.29
N SER A 605 1.80 -17.57 -0.76
CA SER A 605 1.25 -17.36 -2.10
C SER A 605 1.54 -18.54 -3.01
N ALA A 606 0.51 -18.99 -3.74
CA ALA A 606 0.64 -20.14 -4.64
C ALA A 606 1.34 -19.77 -5.95
N THR A 607 1.07 -18.56 -6.47
CA THR A 607 1.54 -18.07 -7.77
C THR A 607 1.97 -16.60 -7.66
N PHE A 608 2.64 -16.07 -8.68
CA PHE A 608 2.97 -14.63 -8.73
C PHE A 608 1.71 -13.76 -8.77
N SER A 609 0.67 -14.18 -9.48
CA SER A 609 -0.60 -13.46 -9.56
C SER A 609 -1.31 -13.43 -8.20
N ASP A 610 -1.26 -14.51 -7.41
CA ASP A 610 -1.76 -14.54 -6.02
C ASP A 610 -0.99 -13.54 -5.13
N TYR A 611 0.34 -13.48 -5.26
CA TYR A 611 1.16 -12.50 -4.56
C TYR A 611 0.77 -11.06 -4.94
N VAL A 612 0.72 -10.76 -6.25
CA VAL A 612 0.36 -9.42 -6.76
C VAL A 612 -1.03 -9.01 -6.30
N ASP A 613 -2.00 -9.92 -6.35
CA ASP A 613 -3.38 -9.70 -5.88
C ASP A 613 -3.43 -9.32 -4.41
N LYS A 614 -2.81 -10.11 -3.52
CA LYS A 614 -2.75 -9.83 -2.08
C LYS A 614 -2.13 -8.46 -1.82
N SER A 615 -1.05 -8.17 -2.54
CA SER A 615 -0.24 -6.98 -2.34
C SER A 615 -0.97 -5.71 -2.81
N PHE A 616 -1.56 -5.73 -4.01
CA PHE A 616 -2.33 -4.61 -4.55
C PHE A 616 -3.64 -4.40 -3.81
N ARG A 617 -4.31 -5.49 -3.38
CA ARG A 617 -5.53 -5.39 -2.58
C ARG A 617 -5.26 -4.73 -1.23
N LEU A 618 -4.17 -5.12 -0.55
CA LEU A 618 -3.76 -4.50 0.71
C LEU A 618 -3.52 -3.00 0.53
N ASP A 619 -2.65 -2.64 -0.42
CA ASP A 619 -2.28 -1.25 -0.68
C ASP A 619 -3.48 -0.38 -1.05
N TYR A 620 -4.32 -0.86 -1.98
CA TYR A 620 -5.54 -0.18 -2.39
C TYR A 620 -6.54 -0.04 -1.25
N GLY A 621 -6.81 -1.11 -0.51
CA GLY A 621 -7.81 -1.13 0.55
C GLY A 621 -7.45 -0.18 1.69
N VAL A 622 -6.17 -0.07 2.06
CA VAL A 622 -5.68 0.91 3.04
C VAL A 622 -5.85 2.34 2.54
N LYS A 623 -5.43 2.63 1.30
CA LYS A 623 -5.57 3.98 0.69
C LYS A 623 -7.03 4.39 0.54
N LYS A 624 -7.89 3.45 0.13
CA LYS A 624 -9.34 3.67 0.06
C LYS A 624 -9.93 3.92 1.45
N ALA A 625 -9.57 3.12 2.45
CA ALA A 625 -10.03 3.33 3.82
C ALA A 625 -9.62 4.71 4.38
N PHE A 626 -8.41 5.17 4.05
CA PHE A 626 -7.94 6.52 4.38
C PHE A 626 -8.76 7.59 3.66
N TYR A 627 -8.94 7.47 2.35
CA TYR A 627 -9.74 8.41 1.56
C TYR A 627 -11.18 8.50 2.09
N ASP A 628 -11.84 7.37 2.34
CA ASP A 628 -13.22 7.33 2.82
C ASP A 628 -13.33 7.95 4.23
N THR A 629 -12.34 7.72 5.11
CA THR A 629 -12.28 8.35 6.45
C THR A 629 -12.02 9.85 6.37
N LEU A 630 -11.21 10.28 5.40
CA LEU A 630 -10.93 11.69 5.13
C LEU A 630 -12.17 12.43 4.62
N VAL A 631 -12.96 11.80 3.75
CA VAL A 631 -14.26 12.32 3.29
C VAL A 631 -15.23 12.50 4.46
N GLU A 632 -15.32 11.52 5.37
CA GLU A 632 -16.13 11.63 6.59
C GLU A 632 -15.70 12.82 7.48
N LEU A 633 -14.39 13.02 7.65
CA LEU A 633 -13.85 14.18 8.38
C LEU A 633 -14.21 15.49 7.67
N ALA A 634 -13.97 15.57 6.36
CA ALA A 634 -14.21 16.77 5.56
C ALA A 634 -15.69 17.18 5.50
N LYS A 635 -16.63 16.23 5.64
CA LYS A 635 -18.07 16.48 5.78
C LYS A 635 -18.44 17.08 7.13
N ALA A 636 -17.70 16.72 8.19
CA ALA A 636 -17.95 17.20 9.54
C ALA A 636 -17.30 18.58 9.83
N GLU A 637 -16.31 18.98 9.02
CA GLU A 637 -15.57 20.23 9.15
C GLU A 637 -16.27 21.45 8.55
N THR A 638 -16.01 22.62 9.15
CA THR A 638 -16.30 23.94 8.57
C THR A 638 -15.02 24.56 8.00
N GLU A 639 -15.13 25.50 7.04
CA GLU A 639 -13.98 26.08 6.31
C GLU A 639 -12.93 26.77 7.22
N ASP A 640 -13.32 27.18 8.42
CA ASP A 640 -12.45 27.86 9.37
C ASP A 640 -11.44 26.92 10.08
N PHE A 641 -11.65 25.59 10.00
CA PHE A 641 -10.89 24.60 10.77
C PHE A 641 -10.43 23.43 9.91
N PRO A 642 -9.29 23.56 9.23
CA PRO A 642 -8.87 22.62 8.21
C PRO A 642 -8.05 21.45 8.80
N LEU A 643 -8.65 20.59 9.65
CA LEU A 643 -7.94 19.38 10.12
C LEU A 643 -7.66 18.45 8.94
N THR A 644 -8.58 18.34 7.98
CA THR A 644 -8.39 17.59 6.72
C THR A 644 -7.10 17.99 6.01
N SER A 645 -6.82 19.30 5.90
CA SER A 645 -5.56 19.80 5.31
C SER A 645 -4.32 19.32 6.06
N ARG A 646 -4.40 19.26 7.39
CA ARG A 646 -3.29 18.81 8.25
C ARG A 646 -3.10 17.30 8.13
N VAL A 647 -4.18 16.52 8.08
CA VAL A 647 -4.13 15.07 7.84
C VAL A 647 -3.44 14.78 6.49
N LEU A 648 -3.87 15.44 5.42
CA LEU A 648 -3.28 15.29 4.08
C LEU A 648 -1.77 15.60 4.05
N SER A 649 -1.35 16.62 4.80
CA SER A 649 0.06 17.04 4.88
C SER A 649 0.90 16.15 5.80
N GLY A 650 0.28 15.51 6.78
CA GLY A 650 0.94 14.72 7.82
C GLY A 650 1.22 13.27 7.43
N VAL A 651 0.75 12.80 6.28
CA VAL A 651 1.11 11.46 5.76
C VAL A 651 2.62 11.41 5.52
N LEU A 652 3.35 10.51 6.18
CA LEU A 652 4.75 10.21 5.82
C LEU A 652 4.77 9.18 4.70
N TYR A 653 4.19 8.01 4.95
CA TYR A 653 3.96 6.95 3.99
C TYR A 653 2.64 6.22 4.31
N LEU A 654 1.92 5.81 3.27
CA LEU A 654 0.61 5.18 3.34
C LEU A 654 0.48 4.20 2.17
N GLY A 655 0.53 2.91 2.47
CA GLY A 655 0.47 1.85 1.47
C GLY A 655 1.10 0.55 1.98
N GLY A 656 0.72 -0.58 1.40
CA GLY A 656 1.17 -1.89 1.87
C GLY A 656 0.79 -2.19 3.33
N ASP A 657 1.68 -2.87 4.06
CA ASP A 657 1.50 -3.26 5.45
C ASP A 657 2.01 -2.25 6.48
N ASP A 658 2.99 -1.39 6.16
CA ASP A 658 3.53 -0.36 7.06
C ASP A 658 2.93 1.02 6.75
N ILE A 659 2.46 1.75 7.77
CA ILE A 659 1.83 3.07 7.63
C ILE A 659 2.37 4.01 8.71
N ALA A 660 2.70 5.26 8.34
CA ALA A 660 3.00 6.31 9.30
C ALA A 660 2.34 7.65 8.93
N ILE A 661 1.57 8.20 9.85
CA ILE A 661 0.80 9.43 9.67
C ILE A 661 0.93 10.30 10.91
N LEU A 662 1.15 11.60 10.71
CA LEU A 662 1.05 12.60 11.76
C LEU A 662 -0.31 13.29 11.69
N LEU A 663 -0.99 13.38 12.83
CA LEU A 663 -2.34 13.92 12.95
C LEU A 663 -2.40 14.95 14.08
N PRO A 664 -3.28 15.97 13.98
CA PRO A 664 -3.68 16.74 15.15
C PRO A 664 -4.19 15.78 16.24
N SER A 665 -3.69 15.92 17.48
CA SER A 665 -3.99 14.94 18.54
C SER A 665 -5.49 14.74 18.76
N ILE A 666 -6.28 15.82 18.62
CA ILE A 666 -7.73 15.83 18.85
C ILE A 666 -8.51 14.81 17.99
N ILE A 667 -8.04 14.49 16.78
CA ILE A 667 -8.71 13.51 15.88
C ILE A 667 -7.96 12.18 15.75
N ALA A 668 -6.76 12.06 16.33
CA ALA A 668 -5.87 10.93 16.06
C ALA A 668 -6.51 9.57 16.36
N ILE A 669 -7.18 9.43 17.51
CA ILE A 669 -7.85 8.18 17.89
C ILE A 669 -9.06 7.87 17.00
N PRO A 670 -10.09 8.75 16.87
CA PRO A 670 -11.28 8.43 16.07
C PRO A 670 -10.96 8.22 14.59
N PHE A 671 -9.99 8.98 14.04
CA PHE A 671 -9.53 8.81 12.66
C PHE A 671 -8.90 7.42 12.48
N THR A 672 -7.96 7.06 13.35
CA THR A 672 -7.26 5.76 13.27
C THR A 672 -8.23 4.59 13.43
N VAL A 673 -9.18 4.66 14.38
CA VAL A 673 -10.16 3.60 14.60
C VAL A 673 -11.00 3.36 13.33
N ARG A 674 -11.51 4.43 12.71
CA ARG A 674 -12.33 4.34 11.48
C ARG A 674 -11.52 3.84 10.28
N LEU A 675 -10.29 4.34 10.11
CA LEU A 675 -9.37 3.92 9.06
C LEU A 675 -9.16 2.41 9.10
N PHE A 676 -8.77 1.85 10.26
CA PHE A 676 -8.41 0.44 10.35
C PHE A 676 -9.60 -0.51 10.46
N GLU A 677 -10.78 -0.02 10.84
CA GLU A 677 -12.04 -0.76 10.67
C GLU A 677 -12.32 -0.99 9.17
N LYS A 678 -12.36 0.09 8.38
CA LYS A 678 -12.56 0.01 6.92
C LYS A 678 -11.45 -0.76 6.22
N ALA A 679 -10.19 -0.59 6.64
CA ALA A 679 -9.06 -1.31 6.05
C ALA A 679 -9.20 -2.82 6.26
N LYS A 680 -9.62 -3.26 7.45
CA LYS A 680 -9.89 -4.68 7.73
C LYS A 680 -11.01 -5.23 6.85
N GLU A 681 -12.10 -4.48 6.67
CA GLU A 681 -13.22 -4.88 5.79
C GLU A 681 -12.81 -4.99 4.31
N LEU A 682 -11.98 -4.08 3.83
CA LEU A 682 -11.57 -4.05 2.42
C LEU A 682 -10.49 -5.08 2.10
N THR A 683 -9.55 -5.30 3.02
CA THR A 683 -8.33 -6.09 2.77
C THR A 683 -8.34 -7.47 3.42
N GLY A 684 -9.06 -7.64 4.53
CA GLY A 684 -8.93 -8.81 5.41
C GLY A 684 -7.73 -8.80 6.34
N PHE A 685 -6.81 -7.84 6.19
CA PHE A 685 -5.64 -7.72 7.05
C PHE A 685 -6.03 -7.13 8.40
N THR A 686 -5.34 -7.59 9.43
CA THR A 686 -5.37 -6.96 10.75
C THR A 686 -4.07 -6.22 10.98
N PHE A 687 -4.10 -5.19 11.83
CA PHE A 687 -2.95 -4.30 12.03
C PHE A 687 -2.62 -4.16 13.51
N LYS A 688 -1.33 -4.03 13.84
CA LYS A 688 -0.88 -3.54 15.14
C LYS A 688 -0.62 -2.04 15.02
N LEU A 689 -1.18 -1.26 15.93
CA LEU A 689 -1.18 0.21 15.88
C LEU A 689 -0.50 0.79 17.12
N GLY A 690 0.35 1.80 16.91
CA GLY A 690 0.93 2.63 17.96
C GLY A 690 0.56 4.10 17.75
N ILE A 691 0.07 4.78 18.78
CA ILE A 691 -0.26 6.20 18.75
C ILE A 691 0.49 6.93 19.86
N LEU A 692 1.32 7.90 19.49
CA LEU A 692 2.12 8.68 20.42
C LEU A 692 1.80 10.17 20.27
N SER A 693 1.28 10.81 21.31
CA SER A 693 1.05 12.27 21.32
C SER A 693 2.19 13.00 22.04
N ILE A 694 2.79 13.98 21.35
CA ILE A 694 3.93 14.78 21.82
C ILE A 694 3.73 16.27 21.52
N LYS A 695 4.50 17.11 22.20
CA LYS A 695 4.60 18.53 21.84
C LYS A 695 5.32 18.70 20.48
N PRO A 696 5.00 19.75 19.71
CA PRO A 696 5.62 19.98 18.39
C PRO A 696 7.13 20.23 18.40
N ASP A 697 7.66 20.76 19.50
CA ASP A 697 9.09 21.02 19.71
C ASP A 697 9.90 19.74 19.98
N HIS A 698 9.24 18.59 20.08
CA HIS A 698 9.88 17.31 20.30
C HIS A 698 10.64 16.82 19.05
N PRO A 699 11.88 16.33 19.17
CA PRO A 699 12.60 15.80 18.01
C PRO A 699 11.87 14.58 17.40
N ILE A 700 11.51 14.67 16.12
CA ILE A 700 10.66 13.66 15.46
C ILE A 700 11.31 12.28 15.41
N GLN A 701 12.63 12.20 15.26
CA GLN A 701 13.37 10.94 15.20
C GLN A 701 13.15 10.04 16.42
N PHE A 702 13.15 10.63 17.63
CA PHE A 702 12.96 9.87 18.86
C PHE A 702 11.50 9.50 19.07
N ALA A 703 10.58 10.39 18.70
CA ALA A 703 9.15 10.13 18.75
C ALA A 703 8.75 9.02 17.77
N PHE A 704 9.39 8.97 16.58
CA PHE A 704 9.19 7.92 15.59
C PHE A 704 9.67 6.55 16.12
N GLN A 705 10.85 6.49 16.73
CA GLN A 705 11.34 5.26 17.39
C GLN A 705 10.47 4.84 18.59
N ALA A 706 9.95 5.81 19.33
CA ALA A 706 9.07 5.57 20.47
C ALA A 706 7.72 4.98 20.03
N VAL A 707 7.10 5.53 18.98
CA VAL A 707 5.83 4.99 18.47
C VAL A 707 6.00 3.63 17.81
N ASP A 708 7.16 3.36 17.20
CA ASP A 708 7.51 2.05 16.65
C ASP A 708 7.56 0.97 17.74
N GLU A 709 8.29 1.23 18.82
CA GLU A 709 8.31 0.33 19.97
C GLU A 709 6.90 0.15 20.57
N LEU A 710 6.12 1.23 20.64
CA LEU A 710 4.74 1.20 21.13
C LEU A 710 3.84 0.31 20.24
N MET A 711 3.97 0.42 18.93
CA MET A 711 3.28 -0.40 17.93
C MET A 711 3.67 -1.88 18.06
N GLU A 712 4.96 -2.20 18.19
CA GLU A 712 5.42 -3.59 18.36
C GLU A 712 4.87 -4.24 19.63
N LYS A 713 4.75 -3.47 20.73
CA LYS A 713 4.14 -3.94 21.99
C LYS A 713 2.62 -4.08 21.90
N SER A 714 1.97 -3.44 20.94
CA SER A 714 0.51 -3.50 20.79
C SER A 714 0.02 -4.82 20.18
N LYS A 715 0.90 -5.64 19.59
CA LYS A 715 0.53 -6.90 18.93
C LYS A 715 -0.16 -7.87 19.90
N ILE A 716 -1.38 -8.29 19.58
CA ILE A 716 -2.09 -9.36 20.30
C ILE A 716 -1.48 -10.71 19.92
N LYS A 717 -0.90 -11.41 20.90
CA LYS A 717 -0.28 -12.73 20.72
C LYS A 717 -1.19 -13.84 21.27
N PRO A 718 -1.33 -14.97 20.55
CA PRO A 718 -2.02 -16.12 21.11
C PRO A 718 -1.23 -16.66 22.32
N PRO A 719 -1.88 -17.04 23.42
CA PRO A 719 -1.21 -17.74 24.51
C PRO A 719 -0.72 -19.11 24.04
N LYS A 720 0.37 -19.60 24.65
CA LYS A 720 0.93 -20.93 24.32
C LYS A 720 -0.14 -22.00 24.56
N GLY A 721 -0.37 -22.85 23.56
CA GLY A 721 -1.38 -23.91 23.62
C GLY A 721 -2.83 -23.46 23.43
N ALA A 722 -3.07 -22.24 22.91
CA ALA A 722 -4.41 -21.79 22.53
C ALA A 722 -5.07 -22.80 21.57
N LYS A 723 -6.30 -23.23 21.91
CA LYS A 723 -7.07 -24.19 21.10
C LYS A 723 -7.51 -23.59 19.76
N ASP A 724 -7.72 -22.29 19.71
CA ASP A 724 -8.07 -21.55 18.50
C ASP A 724 -7.25 -20.25 18.40
N PRO A 725 -6.04 -20.31 17.80
CA PRO A 725 -5.20 -19.14 17.60
C PRO A 725 -5.84 -18.04 16.72
N SER A 726 -6.86 -18.38 15.92
CA SER A 726 -7.50 -17.44 14.98
C SER A 726 -8.27 -16.31 15.69
N VAL A 727 -8.76 -16.56 16.92
CA VAL A 727 -9.43 -15.57 17.78
C VAL A 727 -8.51 -14.38 18.12
N TYR A 728 -7.19 -14.58 18.02
CA TYR A 728 -6.17 -13.58 18.31
C TYR A 728 -5.68 -12.84 17.05
N ASN A 729 -6.22 -13.14 15.87
CA ASN A 729 -5.98 -12.37 14.66
C ASN A 729 -6.88 -11.13 14.64
N LYS A 730 -6.49 -10.12 15.41
CA LYS A 730 -7.27 -8.88 15.61
C LYS A 730 -6.41 -7.65 15.40
N THR A 731 -7.05 -6.58 14.96
CA THR A 731 -6.43 -5.26 14.92
C THR A 731 -6.32 -4.72 16.33
N SER A 732 -5.13 -4.25 16.69
CA SER A 732 -4.83 -3.79 18.05
C SER A 732 -4.25 -2.39 18.08
N ILE A 733 -4.46 -1.69 19.20
CA ILE A 733 -4.07 -0.28 19.36
C ILE A 733 -3.44 -0.02 20.73
N ALA A 734 -2.29 0.64 20.69
CA ALA A 734 -1.57 1.20 21.83
C ALA A 734 -1.58 2.73 21.75
N CYS A 735 -1.72 3.41 22.89
CA CYS A 735 -1.69 4.87 22.93
C CYS A 735 -0.93 5.39 24.15
N MET A 736 -0.06 6.38 23.95
CA MET A 736 0.64 7.09 25.04
C MET A 736 0.75 8.60 24.76
N VAL A 737 0.81 9.39 25.83
CA VAL A 737 0.94 10.87 25.77
C VAL A 737 2.12 11.33 26.63
N PHE A 738 3.07 12.05 26.01
CA PHE A 738 4.29 12.55 26.66
C PHE A 738 4.29 14.06 26.75
N SER A 739 4.14 14.61 27.96
CA SER A 739 3.95 16.05 28.18
C SER A 739 5.22 16.86 28.48
N SER A 740 6.26 16.21 29.01
CA SER A 740 7.45 16.88 29.52
C SER A 740 8.74 16.07 29.43
N THR A 741 8.64 14.79 29.07
CA THR A 741 9.77 13.88 28.93
C THR A 741 10.04 13.59 27.47
N LEU A 742 11.31 13.37 27.13
CA LEU A 742 11.71 12.91 25.80
C LEU A 742 11.10 11.53 25.58
N ALA A 743 10.17 11.42 24.64
CA ALA A 743 9.70 10.15 24.14
C ALA A 743 10.79 9.51 23.28
N SER A 744 11.34 8.41 23.76
CA SER A 744 12.28 7.55 23.04
C SER A 744 11.92 6.09 23.28
N ARG A 745 12.50 5.18 22.49
CA ARG A 745 12.32 3.73 22.66
C ARG A 745 12.52 3.27 24.11
N ALA A 746 13.65 3.62 24.72
CA ALA A 746 13.97 3.23 26.09
C ALA A 746 12.98 3.80 27.12
N VAL A 747 12.50 5.03 26.88
CA VAL A 747 11.52 5.68 27.77
C VAL A 747 10.16 4.98 27.66
N VAL A 748 9.70 4.66 26.45
CA VAL A 748 8.47 3.89 26.24
C VAL A 748 8.55 2.53 26.92
N GLU A 749 9.65 1.80 26.76
CA GLU A 749 9.85 0.52 27.46
C GLU A 749 9.80 0.69 28.99
N SER A 750 10.43 1.74 29.53
CA SER A 750 10.45 2.01 30.96
C SER A 750 9.08 2.39 31.51
N GLU A 751 8.30 3.19 30.79
CA GLU A 751 6.95 3.60 31.18
C GLU A 751 5.97 2.42 31.07
N ILE A 752 6.06 1.61 30.00
CA ILE A 752 5.27 0.37 29.89
C ILE A 752 5.58 -0.56 31.07
N LYS A 753 6.86 -0.76 31.40
CA LYS A 753 7.26 -1.54 32.59
C LYS A 753 6.68 -0.93 33.86
N ARG A 754 6.77 0.38 34.05
CA ARG A 754 6.23 1.08 35.22
C ARG A 754 4.72 0.86 35.41
N TYR A 755 3.94 0.87 34.33
CA TYR A 755 2.50 0.65 34.39
C TYR A 755 2.12 -0.84 34.52
N THR A 756 2.99 -1.75 34.07
CA THR A 756 2.77 -3.21 34.16
C THR A 756 3.31 -3.84 35.47
N ASP A 757 4.44 -3.39 36.02
CA ASP A 757 5.15 -3.97 37.18
C ASP A 757 4.52 -3.71 38.56
N ARG A 758 3.48 -2.86 38.67
CA ARG A 758 2.87 -2.48 39.96
C ARG A 758 2.06 -3.59 40.65
N LYS A 759 2.39 -4.88 40.44
CA LYS A 759 1.73 -6.12 40.91
C LYS A 759 0.48 -6.58 40.11
N THR A 760 0.35 -6.09 38.86
CA THR A 760 -0.61 -6.37 37.74
C THR A 760 -2.14 -6.27 38.02
N PRO A 761 -3.02 -5.95 37.04
CA PRO A 761 -2.83 -5.59 35.61
C PRO A 761 -3.71 -4.38 35.20
N TYR A 762 -3.21 -3.15 35.38
CA TYR A 762 -3.82 -1.97 34.73
C TYR A 762 -3.23 -1.86 33.33
N LEU A 763 -3.88 -2.50 32.35
CA LEU A 763 -3.40 -2.63 30.97
C LEU A 763 -3.01 -1.25 30.40
N ALA A 764 -1.90 -1.23 29.66
CA ALA A 764 -1.23 -0.01 29.22
C ALA A 764 -0.75 -0.01 27.75
N VAL A 765 -1.00 -1.07 26.95
CA VAL A 765 -0.44 -1.13 25.58
C VAL A 765 -1.25 -1.92 24.57
N THR A 766 -2.09 -2.87 24.95
CA THR A 766 -2.68 -3.81 24.00
C THR A 766 -4.20 -3.81 24.10
N ASN A 767 -4.86 -3.08 23.20
CA ASN A 767 -6.33 -3.01 23.15
C ASN A 767 -6.84 -3.52 21.81
N ASP A 768 -7.94 -4.28 21.84
CA ASP A 768 -8.74 -4.56 20.65
C ASP A 768 -9.36 -3.25 20.14
N ILE A 769 -9.23 -2.97 18.84
CA ILE A 769 -9.76 -1.75 18.21
C ILE A 769 -11.28 -1.60 18.45
N ASP A 770 -12.02 -2.71 18.51
CA ASP A 770 -13.46 -2.71 18.74
C ASP A 770 -13.80 -2.23 20.16
N LYS A 771 -12.97 -2.59 21.16
CA LYS A 771 -13.13 -2.10 22.54
C LYS A 771 -12.89 -0.60 22.62
N VAL A 772 -11.90 -0.07 21.90
CA VAL A 772 -11.62 1.37 21.83
C VAL A 772 -12.75 2.12 21.11
N LYS A 773 -13.29 1.57 20.03
CA LYS A 773 -14.48 2.13 19.35
C LYS A 773 -15.66 2.26 20.31
N GLU A 774 -15.95 1.21 21.07
CA GLU A 774 -17.03 1.24 22.07
C GLU A 774 -16.78 2.29 23.16
N LEU A 775 -15.54 2.42 23.66
CA LEU A 775 -15.17 3.49 24.60
C LEU A 775 -15.47 4.86 24.01
N LEU A 776 -15.03 5.14 22.78
CA LEU A 776 -15.25 6.43 22.11
C LEU A 776 -16.74 6.74 21.93
N LYS A 777 -17.58 5.72 21.67
CA LYS A 777 -19.04 5.90 21.60
C LYS A 777 -19.62 6.27 22.96
N VAL A 778 -19.18 5.62 24.05
CA VAL A 778 -19.64 5.91 25.42
C VAL A 778 -19.37 7.37 25.81
N VAL A 779 -18.21 7.91 25.44
CA VAL A 779 -17.84 9.31 25.73
C VAL A 779 -18.25 10.31 24.64
N ASN A 780 -18.96 9.86 23.60
CA ASN A 780 -19.39 10.64 22.45
C ASN A 780 -18.22 11.37 21.74
N LEU A 781 -17.12 10.65 21.48
CA LEU A 781 -15.91 11.12 20.77
C LEU A 781 -15.59 10.28 19.52
N TYR A 782 -16.48 9.34 19.14
CA TYR A 782 -16.34 8.56 17.91
C TYR A 782 -16.79 9.33 16.65
N ASP A 783 -17.76 10.22 16.80
CA ASP A 783 -18.28 11.06 15.72
C ASP A 783 -17.42 12.33 15.57
N PHE A 784 -16.93 12.57 14.35
CA PHE A 784 -16.10 13.73 14.04
C PHE A 784 -16.79 15.05 14.35
N LYS A 785 -18.12 15.15 14.19
CA LYS A 785 -18.85 16.39 14.50
C LYS A 785 -18.65 16.82 15.95
N ASN A 786 -18.78 15.89 16.88
CA ASN A 786 -18.61 16.16 18.32
C ASN A 786 -17.16 16.53 18.67
N VAL A 787 -16.19 15.89 18.01
CA VAL A 787 -14.76 16.16 18.21
C VAL A 787 -14.38 17.54 17.68
N ILE A 788 -14.89 17.90 16.50
CA ILE A 788 -14.67 19.21 15.87
C ILE A 788 -15.30 20.31 16.72
N GLU A 789 -16.50 20.13 17.25
CA GLU A 789 -17.12 21.12 18.15
C GLU A 789 -16.24 21.45 19.38
N LEU A 790 -15.61 20.44 19.98
CA LEU A 790 -14.67 20.62 21.10
C LEU A 790 -13.41 21.38 20.65
N TYR A 791 -12.90 21.04 19.46
CA TYR A 791 -11.72 21.67 18.88
C TYR A 791 -11.94 23.14 18.54
N ILE A 792 -13.09 23.47 17.94
CA ILE A 792 -13.44 24.84 17.54
C ILE A 792 -13.54 25.76 18.75
N LYS A 793 -14.17 25.28 19.82
CA LYS A 793 -14.38 26.04 21.06
C LYS A 793 -13.15 26.06 21.97
N ASP A 794 -12.08 25.34 21.61
CA ASP A 794 -10.96 25.03 22.51
C ASP A 794 -11.48 24.58 23.90
N ASP A 795 -12.50 23.71 23.92
CA ASP A 795 -13.30 23.36 25.11
C ASP A 795 -12.59 22.37 26.05
N LYS A 796 -11.59 22.88 26.77
CA LYS A 796 -10.82 22.11 27.76
C LYS A 796 -11.71 21.55 28.87
N LYS A 797 -12.78 22.25 29.23
CA LYS A 797 -13.69 21.82 30.30
C LYS A 797 -14.52 20.63 29.85
N GLY A 798 -15.12 20.69 28.66
CA GLY A 798 -15.90 19.60 28.08
C GLY A 798 -15.08 18.32 27.91
N VAL A 799 -13.81 18.42 27.49
CA VAL A 799 -12.91 17.27 27.44
C VAL A 799 -12.59 16.74 28.84
N ARG A 800 -12.29 17.62 29.80
CA ARG A 800 -11.99 17.24 31.19
C ARG A 800 -13.16 16.52 31.86
N ASP A 801 -14.38 17.00 31.64
CA ASP A 801 -15.60 16.40 32.21
C ASP A 801 -15.81 14.96 31.71
N LYS A 802 -15.42 14.66 30.46
CA LYS A 802 -15.49 13.31 29.88
C LYS A 802 -14.45 12.33 30.45
N MET A 803 -13.34 12.82 31.00
CA MET A 803 -12.25 11.98 31.55
C MET A 803 -12.15 11.98 33.08
N ARG A 804 -12.89 12.87 33.76
CA ARG A 804 -12.80 13.09 35.20
C ARG A 804 -12.87 11.80 36.02
N ASP A 805 -13.80 10.91 35.68
CA ASP A 805 -13.94 9.63 36.40
C ASP A 805 -12.71 8.72 36.26
N LEU A 806 -12.07 8.72 35.08
CA LEU A 806 -10.83 7.99 34.85
C LEU A 806 -9.65 8.68 35.56
N GLU A 807 -9.57 10.01 35.51
CA GLU A 807 -8.52 10.78 36.21
C GLU A 807 -8.55 10.49 37.72
N ASP A 808 -9.74 10.51 38.33
CA ASP A 808 -9.93 10.21 39.75
C ASP A 808 -9.50 8.77 40.08
N ALA A 809 -9.83 7.80 39.22
CA ALA A 809 -9.45 6.40 39.39
C ALA A 809 -7.93 6.17 39.21
N VAL A 810 -7.32 6.82 38.21
CA VAL A 810 -5.87 6.77 37.97
C VAL A 810 -5.11 7.39 39.14
N GLY A 811 -5.52 8.57 39.62
CA GLY A 811 -4.89 9.23 40.78
C GLY A 811 -4.98 8.37 42.05
N PHE A 812 -6.10 7.67 42.26
CA PHE A 812 -6.23 6.73 43.36
C PHE A 812 -5.29 5.51 43.19
N ALA A 813 -5.19 4.96 41.97
CA ALA A 813 -4.32 3.82 41.68
C ALA A 813 -2.82 4.16 41.90
N GLU A 814 -2.40 5.37 41.53
CA GLU A 814 -1.02 5.84 41.71
C GLU A 814 -0.63 6.04 43.19
N THR A 815 -1.58 6.39 44.04
CA THR A 815 -1.33 6.67 45.46
C THR A 815 -1.37 5.42 46.35
N THR A 816 -2.16 4.41 46.01
CA THR A 816 -2.43 3.26 46.90
C THR A 816 -1.59 2.00 46.64
N ASN A 817 -0.84 1.93 45.53
CA ASN A 817 0.06 0.81 45.17
C ASN A 817 -0.56 -0.59 45.34
N GLY A 818 -1.84 -0.78 44.96
CA GLY A 818 -2.50 -2.09 45.06
C GLY A 818 -3.69 -2.27 44.11
N TYR A 819 -3.58 -3.26 43.22
CA TYR A 819 -4.57 -3.54 42.17
C TYR A 819 -6.01 -3.67 42.70
N THR A 820 -6.19 -4.52 43.71
CA THR A 820 -7.48 -4.81 44.34
C THR A 820 -8.08 -3.61 45.03
N LYS A 821 -7.27 -2.70 45.59
CA LYS A 821 -7.76 -1.47 46.23
C LYS A 821 -8.33 -0.49 45.21
N ALA A 822 -7.65 -0.28 44.08
CA ALA A 822 -8.21 0.61 43.06
C ALA A 822 -9.38 -0.05 42.32
N LEU A 823 -9.39 -1.37 42.13
CA LEU A 823 -10.58 -2.07 41.62
C LEU A 823 -11.79 -1.90 42.56
N ALA A 824 -11.59 -2.07 43.87
CA ALA A 824 -12.63 -1.83 44.86
C ALA A 824 -13.11 -0.37 44.87
N TYR A 825 -12.19 0.59 44.70
CA TYR A 825 -12.53 2.00 44.52
C TYR A 825 -13.42 2.22 43.28
N ILE A 826 -13.02 1.69 42.12
CA ILE A 826 -13.76 1.78 40.86
C ILE A 826 -15.17 1.20 41.03
N LEU A 827 -15.29 -0.01 41.59
CA LEU A 827 -16.59 -0.65 41.85
C LEU A 827 -17.46 0.16 42.81
N ARG A 828 -16.86 0.75 43.86
CA ARG A 828 -17.57 1.65 44.78
C ARG A 828 -18.04 2.92 44.10
N GLN A 829 -17.26 3.48 43.19
CA GLN A 829 -17.67 4.65 42.40
C GLN A 829 -18.84 4.29 41.49
N ILE A 830 -18.79 3.14 40.81
CA ILE A 830 -19.90 2.62 39.98
C ILE A 830 -21.18 2.45 40.81
N ALA A 831 -21.07 1.91 42.03
CA ALA A 831 -22.22 1.68 42.90
C ALA A 831 -22.83 2.97 43.49
N ARG A 832 -22.08 4.09 43.50
CA ARG A 832 -22.47 5.35 44.16
C ARG A 832 -23.36 6.28 43.32
N GLY A 833 -23.59 6.03 42.03
CA GLY A 833 -24.54 6.84 41.27
C GLY A 833 -24.44 6.73 39.74
N ASP A 834 -25.39 7.41 39.09
CA ASP A 834 -25.52 7.50 37.64
C ASP A 834 -24.41 8.35 37.00
N ARG A 835 -24.03 7.98 35.76
CA ARG A 835 -22.93 8.55 34.95
C ARG A 835 -21.51 8.07 35.28
N LYS A 836 -21.33 6.76 35.51
CA LYS A 836 -20.00 6.10 35.61
C LYS A 836 -19.75 5.13 34.45
N GLU A 837 -20.30 5.41 33.27
CA GLU A 837 -20.27 4.49 32.12
C GLU A 837 -18.85 4.13 31.66
N VAL A 838 -17.92 5.08 31.73
CA VAL A 838 -16.51 4.82 31.40
C VAL A 838 -15.87 3.82 32.37
N LEU A 839 -16.13 3.97 33.68
CA LEU A 839 -15.65 3.02 34.69
C LEU A 839 -16.32 1.65 34.56
N LYS A 840 -17.63 1.61 34.26
CA LYS A 840 -18.34 0.35 33.94
C LYS A 840 -17.69 -0.36 32.76
N LYS A 841 -17.33 0.39 31.71
CA LYS A 841 -16.65 -0.13 30.51
C LYS A 841 -15.26 -0.69 30.84
N VAL A 842 -14.45 0.03 31.65
CA VAL A 842 -13.15 -0.45 32.15
C VAL A 842 -13.28 -1.81 32.84
N VAL A 843 -14.30 -2.00 33.68
CA VAL A 843 -14.52 -3.28 34.37
C VAL A 843 -15.02 -4.37 33.41
N LYS A 844 -15.96 -4.05 32.51
CA LYS A 844 -16.55 -5.00 31.54
C LYS A 844 -15.53 -5.54 30.55
N ASP A 845 -14.56 -4.73 30.15
CA ASP A 845 -13.55 -5.11 29.15
C ASP A 845 -12.43 -5.99 29.69
N SER A 846 -12.44 -6.27 30.99
CA SER A 846 -11.61 -7.31 31.59
C SER A 846 -12.14 -8.70 31.23
N GLU A 847 -11.27 -9.58 30.68
CA GLU A 847 -11.63 -11.00 30.47
C GLU A 847 -11.84 -11.73 31.81
N SER A 848 -11.14 -11.27 32.84
CA SER A 848 -11.44 -11.52 34.25
C SER A 848 -10.98 -10.29 35.04
N PRO A 849 -11.76 -9.76 36.01
CA PRO A 849 -11.31 -8.67 36.88
C PRO A 849 -10.09 -9.01 37.74
N LEU A 850 -9.62 -10.27 37.70
CA LEU A 850 -8.37 -10.73 38.32
C LEU A 850 -7.21 -10.84 37.31
N SER A 851 -7.48 -10.76 36.00
CA SER A 851 -6.51 -10.83 34.90
C SER A 851 -6.19 -9.49 34.22
N GLY A 852 -6.99 -8.43 34.47
CA GLY A 852 -6.59 -7.04 34.22
C GLY A 852 -7.69 -6.09 33.79
N ILE A 853 -7.53 -4.78 34.02
CA ILE A 853 -8.44 -3.73 33.50
C ILE A 853 -7.65 -2.71 32.67
N PRO A 854 -8.18 -2.19 31.54
CA PRO A 854 -7.50 -1.21 30.68
C PRO A 854 -7.58 0.23 31.22
N LEU A 855 -7.25 0.43 32.50
CA LEU A 855 -7.39 1.73 33.15
C LEU A 855 -6.44 2.79 32.56
N TYR A 856 -5.14 2.47 32.43
CA TYR A 856 -4.14 3.40 31.92
C TYR A 856 -4.29 3.58 30.41
N ASP A 857 -4.57 2.51 29.66
CA ASP A 857 -4.91 2.58 28.24
C ASP A 857 -6.02 3.59 27.94
N TYR A 858 -7.17 3.47 28.62
CA TYR A 858 -8.31 4.35 28.38
C TYR A 858 -8.02 5.78 28.84
N TYR A 859 -7.25 5.94 29.91
CA TYR A 859 -6.76 7.25 30.33
C TYR A 859 -5.90 7.91 29.25
N PHE A 860 -4.90 7.22 28.67
CA PHE A 860 -4.05 7.79 27.62
C PHE A 860 -4.86 8.13 26.36
N ILE A 861 -5.77 7.23 25.94
CA ILE A 861 -6.67 7.47 24.81
C ILE A 861 -7.48 8.76 25.00
N LEU A 862 -8.09 8.96 26.17
CA LEU A 862 -8.87 10.19 26.41
C LEU A 862 -7.95 11.41 26.60
N LYS A 863 -6.77 11.24 27.18
CA LYS A 863 -5.78 12.31 27.37
C LYS A 863 -5.30 12.91 26.05
N THR A 864 -5.24 12.13 24.98
CA THR A 864 -4.95 12.61 23.61
C THR A 864 -5.90 13.71 23.15
N PHE A 865 -7.19 13.65 23.51
CA PHE A 865 -8.14 14.74 23.21
C PHE A 865 -7.85 16.00 24.03
N ARG A 866 -7.46 15.85 25.31
CA ARG A 866 -7.15 16.99 26.19
C ARG A 866 -5.96 17.78 25.67
N VAL A 867 -4.90 17.09 25.25
CA VAL A 867 -3.72 17.75 24.67
C VAL A 867 -3.97 18.27 23.25
N GLY A 868 -5.04 17.81 22.59
CA GLY A 868 -5.46 18.31 21.27
C GLY A 868 -6.18 19.66 21.29
N VAL A 869 -6.83 20.03 22.41
CA VAL A 869 -7.46 21.36 22.61
C VAL A 869 -6.54 22.37 23.30
N GLY A 870 -5.28 21.99 23.57
CA GLY A 870 -4.27 22.79 24.28
C GLY A 870 -4.27 22.54 25.77
#